data_AF-A0A9D4PY21-F1
#
_entry.id   AF-A0A9D4PY21-F1
#
_cell.length_a   1.000
_cell.length_b   1.000
_cell.length_c   1.000
_cell.angle_alpha   90.00
_cell.angle_beta   90.00
_cell.angle_gamma   90.00
#
_symmetry.space_group_name_H-M   'P 1'
#
loop_
_entity.id
_entity.type
_entity.pdbx_description
1 polymer ?
#
loop_
_entity_poly.entity_id
_entity_poly.type
_entity_poly.pdbx_seq_one_letter_code
_entity_poly.pdbx_strand_id
1 'polypeptide(L)'
;MALTARGYRVISLEYPVYWTMREWVAGFRKLLDHLQLDKVHVLGASLGGFLAQKFAEATHTCPRVHSLVLCNSFSDTSIFSYTDTAVLFWLFPAVVLKRMVMGSYSLHPVQSDIADSIDFMVEKLESLTQSELASRLTLNCMNSYVEPQYLDGIPITIIDVFDSSALKQEVKEELYKLYPHAKRAHLKRGGNFPFLSRSDEFSMHLQVNFTVDEIRGLMNKKKNIRNMSVIAHVDHGKSTLTDSLVSKAGIIAAAKAGEMRFTDTRKDEQERCITIKSTAVSMYFELADKDLIFIKEDNQREKGERGFLINLIDSPGHVDFSSEVTAALRVTDGALVVVDCVSGVCVQTETVLRQAIAERIKPVLFMNKMDLALLTLQLQPEDLYQTFQRTVENTNVIIATYGDETGPMGDIKVEPSKGNVGFGSGLHGWAFTLKQFAEIYAEKFKIDVDKLMSRLWGENFYNPKTKKWAKKPDEDYKRAFTMFILDPIYKIFDAIMNYKKEETARLLEKLNIVLKGDDKDKDGKNLLKVVMRTWLPAGDALFEMITIHLPSPVTAQRYRMEILYEGPQDDEAAVAVKACDPEGPLMMYVSKMVPTSDKGRFYAFGRVFSGVVSSGQKVRIMGPNYTPGKKEDLAEKAIQRTVLMMGRYVEPIEDVPCGNICGLVGVDQFLVKTGTISTFKDAHNMRVMKFSVSPVVRVAVEPQNASDLPKLVEGLKRLAKSDPMVQCIIEESGEHIVAGAGELHLEICLKDLEEDHAGIPLKKTDPVVSYRESVQDESSIMCLSKSPNKHNRLFMKACPLPDGLPEDIDKGQVNPRDDFKIRARYLSDKYEWDATEARKIWAFGPEGTGPNLLVDVTKGVQYLNEIKDSVVAGFQWATKESVLCEENMRGVRFNIHDVTLHADAIHRGGGQIIPTARRCLYACMLTASPRLMEPVYLVEIQCPENAVGGIYGVLNRRRGHVFEESQVAGTPMFVVKAYLPVNESFGFTADLRSNTGGQAFPQCVFDHWQILPGDPLDGKSRPYNVVMETRKRKGLKDSLPDLDQYFDKL
;
A
#
# COMPACT_ATOMS: atom_id res chain seq x y z
N MET A 1 -12.04 -22.74 -2.63
CA MET A 1 -11.84 -24.00 -3.39
C MET A 1 -13.14 -24.78 -3.35
N ALA A 2 -13.61 -25.32 -4.47
CA ALA A 2 -14.74 -26.26 -4.47
C ALA A 2 -14.41 -27.49 -3.60
N LEU A 3 -15.40 -28.03 -2.86
CA LEU A 3 -15.19 -29.21 -2.00
C LEU A 3 -14.64 -30.43 -2.78
N THR A 4 -14.99 -30.54 -4.06
CA THR A 4 -14.45 -31.52 -5.00
C THR A 4 -12.94 -31.44 -5.15
N ALA A 5 -12.35 -30.24 -5.06
CA ALA A 5 -10.91 -30.05 -5.11
C ALA A 5 -10.19 -30.54 -3.85
N ARG A 6 -10.91 -30.67 -2.73
CA ARG A 6 -10.42 -31.25 -1.46
C ARG A 6 -10.73 -32.75 -1.31
N GLY A 7 -11.18 -33.40 -2.38
CA GLY A 7 -11.48 -34.84 -2.39
C GLY A 7 -12.91 -35.20 -1.94
N TYR A 8 -13.79 -34.23 -1.72
CA TYR A 8 -15.19 -34.48 -1.34
C TYR A 8 -16.10 -34.52 -2.55
N ARG A 9 -16.85 -35.61 -2.74
CA ARG A 9 -17.88 -35.69 -3.78
C ARG A 9 -19.18 -35.07 -3.25
N VAL A 10 -19.62 -33.98 -3.86
CA VAL A 10 -20.90 -33.33 -3.55
C VAL A 10 -21.98 -33.95 -4.42
N ILE A 11 -23.07 -34.44 -3.80
CA ILE A 11 -24.22 -35.04 -4.48
C ILE A 11 -25.45 -34.24 -4.08
N SER A 12 -26.10 -33.57 -5.04
CA SER A 12 -27.42 -32.98 -4.83
C SER A 12 -28.47 -34.08 -4.99
N LEU A 13 -29.40 -34.16 -4.06
CA LEU A 13 -30.40 -35.23 -4.00
C LEU A 13 -31.80 -34.65 -3.90
N GLU A 14 -32.67 -35.04 -4.82
CA GLU A 14 -34.11 -34.88 -4.70
C GLU A 14 -34.70 -36.21 -4.22
N TYR A 15 -35.55 -36.17 -3.19
CA TYR A 15 -36.18 -37.39 -2.65
C TYR A 15 -37.53 -37.66 -3.33
N PRO A 16 -37.88 -38.94 -3.58
CA PRO A 16 -39.18 -39.33 -4.12
C PRO A 16 -40.29 -39.13 -3.08
N VAL A 17 -41.55 -39.36 -3.48
CA VAL A 17 -42.72 -39.21 -2.60
C VAL A 17 -42.60 -40.10 -1.35
N TYR A 18 -42.53 -39.48 -0.18
CA TYR A 18 -42.59 -40.12 1.13
C TYR A 18 -43.66 -39.47 1.99
N TRP A 19 -44.47 -40.27 2.67
CA TRP A 19 -45.62 -39.78 3.46
C TRP A 19 -45.37 -39.79 4.96
N THR A 20 -44.34 -40.52 5.41
CA THR A 20 -43.93 -40.54 6.80
C THR A 20 -42.42 -40.34 6.97
N MET A 21 -42.01 -39.80 8.12
CA MET A 21 -40.60 -39.65 8.47
C MET A 21 -39.84 -41.00 8.45
N ARG A 22 -40.53 -42.09 8.83
CA ARG A 22 -39.95 -43.45 8.82
C ARG A 22 -39.64 -43.93 7.41
N GLU A 23 -40.54 -43.66 6.45
CA GLU A 23 -40.32 -44.00 5.05
C GLU A 23 -39.15 -43.22 4.47
N TRP A 24 -39.06 -41.92 4.78
CA TRP A 24 -37.95 -41.09 4.32
C TRP A 24 -36.60 -41.58 4.88
N VAL A 25 -36.52 -41.88 6.18
CA VAL A 25 -35.30 -42.43 6.82
C VAL A 25 -34.91 -43.77 6.21
N ALA A 26 -35.87 -44.68 6.01
CA ALA A 26 -35.61 -45.99 5.40
C ALA A 26 -35.17 -45.86 3.94
N GLY A 27 -35.78 -44.94 3.19
CA GLY A 27 -35.41 -44.62 1.82
C GLY A 27 -34.00 -44.06 1.71
N PHE A 28 -33.65 -43.09 2.55
CA PHE A 28 -32.32 -42.50 2.57
C PHE A 28 -31.25 -43.51 2.99
N ARG A 29 -31.53 -44.40 3.95
CA ARG A 29 -30.65 -45.52 4.30
C ARG A 29 -30.40 -46.43 3.09
N LYS A 30 -31.46 -46.86 2.39
CA LYS A 30 -31.35 -47.69 1.18
C LYS A 30 -30.54 -47.01 0.08
N LEU A 31 -30.64 -45.69 -0.07
CA LEU A 31 -29.84 -44.93 -1.01
C LEU A 31 -28.34 -44.99 -0.65
N LEU A 32 -27.99 -44.76 0.62
CA LEU A 32 -26.60 -44.86 1.06
C LEU A 32 -26.03 -46.27 0.85
N ASP A 33 -26.84 -47.30 1.09
CA ASP A 33 -26.45 -48.69 0.86
C ASP A 33 -26.26 -48.98 -0.64
N HIS A 34 -27.14 -48.45 -1.49
CA HIS A 34 -27.01 -48.56 -2.95
C HIS A 34 -25.76 -47.85 -3.49
N LEU A 35 -25.43 -46.68 -2.93
CA LEU A 35 -24.22 -45.93 -3.27
C LEU A 35 -22.95 -46.48 -2.59
N GLN A 36 -23.07 -47.52 -1.77
CA GLN A 36 -21.98 -48.14 -1.01
C GLN A 36 -21.21 -47.12 -0.13
N LEU A 37 -21.94 -46.20 0.51
CA LEU A 37 -21.36 -45.16 1.36
C LEU A 37 -21.48 -45.56 2.84
N ASP A 38 -20.36 -45.63 3.56
CA ASP A 38 -20.36 -46.02 4.97
C ASP A 38 -20.79 -44.90 5.92
N LYS A 39 -20.26 -43.68 5.68
CA LYS A 39 -20.60 -42.46 6.41
C LYS A 39 -20.66 -41.28 5.45
N VAL A 40 -21.57 -40.34 5.71
CA VAL A 40 -21.76 -39.14 4.88
C VAL A 40 -21.79 -37.86 5.70
N HIS A 41 -21.30 -36.77 5.11
CA HIS A 41 -21.56 -35.42 5.61
C HIS A 41 -22.90 -34.96 5.03
N VAL A 42 -23.84 -34.56 5.87
CA VAL A 42 -25.18 -34.17 5.41
C VAL A 42 -25.34 -32.67 5.61
N LEU A 43 -25.59 -31.97 4.52
CA LEU A 43 -26.03 -30.59 4.54
C LEU A 43 -27.52 -30.58 4.28
N GLY A 44 -28.26 -29.98 5.22
CA GLY A 44 -29.69 -29.86 5.13
C GLY A 44 -30.09 -28.44 5.47
N ALA A 45 -31.09 -27.97 4.75
CA ALA A 45 -31.50 -26.59 4.81
C ALA A 45 -33.04 -26.58 5.00
N SER A 46 -33.55 -25.81 5.98
CA SER A 46 -34.98 -25.78 6.39
C SER A 46 -35.46 -27.19 6.74
N LEU A 47 -36.54 -27.68 6.12
CA LEU A 47 -37.05 -29.04 6.26
C LEU A 47 -35.97 -30.10 5.94
N GLY A 48 -35.10 -29.85 4.96
CA GLY A 48 -33.99 -30.76 4.66
C GLY A 48 -33.01 -30.88 5.83
N GLY A 49 -32.80 -29.80 6.60
CA GLY A 49 -31.97 -29.81 7.81
C GLY A 49 -32.65 -30.51 8.97
N PHE A 50 -33.97 -30.39 9.09
CA PHE A 50 -34.76 -31.14 10.07
C PHE A 50 -34.73 -32.64 9.75
N LEU A 51 -34.94 -33.02 8.49
CA LEU A 51 -34.88 -34.42 8.04
C LEU A 51 -33.47 -35.02 8.24
N ALA A 52 -32.42 -34.24 7.97
CA ALA A 52 -31.04 -34.66 8.22
C ALA A 52 -30.79 -34.96 9.71
N GLN A 53 -31.29 -34.11 10.62
CA GLN A 53 -31.25 -34.36 12.06
C GLN A 53 -32.01 -35.65 12.42
N LYS A 54 -33.20 -35.86 11.86
CA LYS A 54 -33.99 -37.09 12.08
C LYS A 54 -33.32 -38.35 11.55
N PHE A 55 -32.57 -38.26 10.46
CA PHE A 55 -31.76 -39.39 9.99
C PHE A 55 -30.62 -39.73 10.95
N ALA A 56 -29.91 -38.71 11.44
CA ALA A 56 -28.84 -38.89 12.42
C ALA A 56 -29.38 -39.52 13.70
N GLU A 57 -30.51 -39.02 14.22
CA GLU A 57 -31.23 -39.59 15.37
C GLU A 57 -31.58 -41.08 15.14
N ALA A 58 -32.19 -41.42 14.00
CA ALA A 58 -32.62 -42.79 13.71
C ALA A 58 -31.45 -43.75 13.40
N THR A 59 -30.24 -43.23 13.19
CA THR A 59 -29.03 -44.02 12.91
C THR A 59 -28.00 -43.96 14.04
N HIS A 60 -28.32 -43.42 15.22
CA HIS A 60 -27.35 -43.25 16.32
C HIS A 60 -26.71 -44.56 16.79
N THR A 61 -27.43 -45.69 16.75
CA THR A 61 -26.90 -47.02 17.12
C THR A 61 -25.90 -47.58 16.11
N CYS A 62 -25.96 -47.14 14.85
CA CYS A 62 -25.02 -47.47 13.78
C CYS A 62 -24.76 -46.21 12.94
N PRO A 63 -23.85 -45.31 13.40
CA PRO A 63 -23.76 -43.95 12.89
C PRO A 63 -23.41 -43.89 11.39
N ARG A 64 -24.35 -43.44 10.57
CA ARG A 64 -24.18 -43.22 9.12
C ARG A 64 -23.85 -41.77 8.76
N VAL A 65 -23.94 -40.85 9.73
CA VAL A 65 -23.68 -39.42 9.55
C VAL A 65 -22.35 -39.06 10.21
N HIS A 66 -21.43 -38.48 9.45
CA HIS A 66 -20.14 -38.02 9.96
C HIS A 66 -20.20 -36.60 10.52
N SER A 67 -20.93 -35.69 9.86
CA SER A 67 -21.17 -34.33 10.36
C SER A 67 -22.47 -33.77 9.78
N LEU A 68 -23.07 -32.80 10.47
CA LEU A 68 -24.28 -32.11 10.04
C LEU A 68 -24.00 -30.63 9.79
N VAL A 69 -24.49 -30.12 8.66
CA VAL A 69 -24.50 -28.68 8.36
C VAL A 69 -25.95 -28.23 8.24
N LEU A 70 -26.39 -27.44 9.21
CA LEU A 70 -27.77 -26.97 9.35
C LEU A 70 -27.85 -25.52 8.88
N CYS A 71 -28.44 -25.29 7.71
CA CYS A 71 -28.64 -23.95 7.19
C CYS A 71 -30.07 -23.50 7.46
N ASN A 72 -30.25 -22.43 8.25
CA ASN A 72 -31.57 -21.85 8.59
C ASN A 72 -32.64 -22.94 8.81
N SER A 73 -32.34 -23.88 9.73
CA SER A 73 -33.14 -25.07 10.02
C SER A 73 -33.76 -24.98 11.41
N PHE A 74 -34.53 -25.99 11.80
CA PHE A 74 -35.26 -26.08 13.06
C PHE A 74 -35.22 -27.52 13.58
N SER A 75 -35.55 -27.74 14.85
CA SER A 75 -35.57 -29.06 15.50
C SER A 75 -36.95 -29.52 15.94
N ASP A 76 -37.97 -28.66 15.81
CA ASP A 76 -39.37 -28.98 16.08
C ASP A 76 -40.24 -28.45 14.91
N THR A 77 -41.09 -29.30 14.34
CA THR A 77 -42.06 -28.90 13.30
C THR A 77 -43.31 -28.22 13.89
N SER A 78 -43.56 -28.34 15.21
CA SER A 78 -44.73 -27.74 15.88
C SER A 78 -44.77 -26.19 15.78
N ILE A 79 -43.60 -25.57 15.56
CA ILE A 79 -43.42 -24.12 15.40
C ILE A 79 -44.27 -23.52 14.26
N PHE A 80 -44.64 -24.34 13.27
CA PHE A 80 -45.35 -23.86 12.09
C PHE A 80 -46.87 -23.78 12.27
N SER A 81 -47.43 -24.35 13.36
CA SER A 81 -48.84 -24.20 13.76
C SER A 81 -49.88 -24.42 12.64
N TYR A 82 -49.60 -25.27 11.65
CA TYR A 82 -50.53 -25.51 10.54
C TYR A 82 -51.64 -26.47 10.96
N THR A 83 -52.86 -25.94 11.13
CA THR A 83 -54.08 -26.71 11.43
C THR A 83 -54.89 -27.10 10.18
N ASP A 84 -54.37 -26.84 8.98
CA ASP A 84 -55.08 -27.16 7.73
C ASP A 84 -55.10 -28.68 7.49
N THR A 85 -56.29 -29.20 7.20
CA THR A 85 -56.51 -30.64 6.97
C THR A 85 -55.85 -31.09 5.67
N ALA A 86 -55.32 -32.33 5.64
CA ALA A 86 -54.65 -32.94 4.50
C ALA A 86 -55.42 -32.88 3.16
N VAL A 87 -56.73 -32.64 3.21
CA VAL A 87 -57.62 -32.43 2.05
C VAL A 87 -57.27 -31.16 1.28
N LEU A 88 -56.90 -30.06 1.96
CA LEU A 88 -56.55 -28.79 1.31
C LEU A 88 -55.23 -28.90 0.53
N PHE A 89 -54.27 -29.66 1.07
CA PHE A 89 -52.99 -29.96 0.42
C PHE A 89 -53.14 -30.83 -0.82
N TRP A 90 -54.18 -31.66 -0.89
CA TRP A 90 -54.47 -32.47 -2.07
C TRP A 90 -55.18 -31.70 -3.18
N LEU A 91 -56.13 -30.83 -2.83
CA LEU A 91 -56.90 -30.09 -3.82
C LEU A 91 -56.11 -28.95 -4.48
N PHE A 92 -55.24 -28.26 -3.73
CA PHE A 92 -54.50 -27.09 -4.25
C PHE A 92 -53.04 -27.00 -3.77
N PRO A 93 -52.20 -28.05 -3.91
CA PRO A 93 -50.84 -28.07 -3.35
C PRO A 93 -49.95 -26.94 -3.89
N ALA A 94 -50.01 -26.68 -5.19
CA ALA A 94 -49.22 -25.62 -5.84
C ALA A 94 -49.61 -24.23 -5.34
N VAL A 95 -50.91 -23.95 -5.13
CA VAL A 95 -51.40 -22.63 -4.68
C VAL A 95 -51.02 -22.40 -3.22
N VAL A 96 -51.16 -23.41 -2.36
CA VAL A 96 -50.77 -23.33 -0.95
C VAL A 96 -49.27 -23.13 -0.82
N LEU A 97 -48.46 -23.89 -1.57
CA LEU A 97 -47.00 -23.80 -1.51
C LEU A 97 -46.50 -22.49 -2.12
N LYS A 98 -47.05 -22.04 -3.26
CA LYS A 98 -46.73 -20.73 -3.86
C LYS A 98 -47.10 -19.59 -2.92
N ARG A 99 -48.21 -19.68 -2.18
CA ARG A 99 -48.58 -18.69 -1.15
C ARG A 99 -47.62 -18.70 0.05
N MET A 100 -47.17 -19.87 0.52
CA MET A 100 -46.15 -19.96 1.58
C MET A 100 -44.81 -19.37 1.15
N VAL A 101 -44.36 -19.71 -0.06
CA VAL A 101 -43.07 -19.23 -0.61
C VAL A 101 -43.15 -17.73 -0.90
N MET A 102 -44.20 -17.28 -1.59
CA MET A 102 -44.33 -15.88 -2.03
C MET A 102 -44.72 -14.91 -0.91
N GLY A 103 -45.48 -15.36 0.09
CA GLY A 103 -45.87 -14.54 1.25
C GLY A 103 -44.71 -14.17 2.18
N SER A 104 -43.54 -14.79 1.98
CA SER A 104 -42.32 -14.58 2.77
C SER A 104 -41.39 -13.50 2.20
N TYR A 105 -41.68 -12.93 1.03
CA TYR A 105 -40.86 -11.88 0.40
C TYR A 105 -41.42 -10.48 0.69
N SER A 106 -40.58 -9.59 1.22
CA SER A 106 -40.92 -8.17 1.39
C SER A 106 -40.83 -7.39 0.07
N LEU A 107 -41.74 -6.44 -0.14
CA LEU A 107 -41.88 -5.53 -1.30
C LEU A 107 -40.72 -4.50 -1.45
N HIS A 108 -39.47 -4.94 -1.43
CA HIS A 108 -38.29 -4.09 -1.65
C HIS A 108 -37.55 -4.48 -2.93
N PRO A 109 -36.78 -3.57 -3.56
CA PRO A 109 -36.17 -3.83 -4.85
C PRO A 109 -35.17 -4.99 -4.75
N VAL A 110 -35.47 -6.05 -5.51
CA VAL A 110 -34.70 -7.30 -5.57
C VAL A 110 -33.60 -7.17 -6.62
N GLN A 111 -32.35 -7.55 -6.29
CA GLN A 111 -31.22 -7.59 -7.22
C GLN A 111 -31.42 -8.69 -8.29
N SER A 112 -30.82 -8.55 -9.48
CA SER A 112 -31.01 -9.49 -10.62
C SER A 112 -30.77 -10.95 -10.24
N ASP A 113 -29.71 -11.23 -9.50
CA ASP A 113 -29.27 -12.60 -9.18
C ASP A 113 -30.25 -13.31 -8.23
N ILE A 114 -30.98 -12.53 -7.42
CA ILE A 114 -32.03 -13.01 -6.53
C ILE A 114 -33.32 -13.27 -7.33
N ALA A 115 -33.63 -12.41 -8.30
CA ALA A 115 -34.75 -12.63 -9.21
C ALA A 115 -34.58 -13.92 -10.01
N ASP A 116 -33.39 -14.16 -10.56
CA ASP A 116 -33.06 -15.38 -11.31
C ASP A 116 -33.20 -16.66 -10.45
N SER A 117 -32.85 -16.59 -9.17
CA SER A 117 -32.97 -17.71 -8.23
C SER A 117 -34.42 -17.96 -7.81
N ILE A 118 -35.20 -16.90 -7.65
CA ILE A 118 -36.65 -16.98 -7.40
C ILE A 118 -37.35 -17.60 -8.63
N ASP A 119 -36.99 -17.16 -9.84
CA ASP A 119 -37.55 -17.70 -11.07
C ASP A 119 -37.21 -19.18 -11.24
N PHE A 120 -35.96 -19.58 -10.99
CA PHE A 120 -35.57 -21.00 -10.98
C PHE A 120 -36.35 -21.83 -9.95
N MET A 121 -36.59 -21.28 -8.75
CA MET A 121 -37.41 -21.97 -7.75
C MET A 121 -38.86 -22.13 -8.21
N VAL A 122 -39.44 -21.09 -8.78
CA VAL A 122 -40.81 -21.13 -9.30
C VAL A 122 -40.89 -22.17 -10.43
N GLU A 123 -39.92 -22.19 -11.34
CA GLU A 123 -39.80 -23.20 -12.40
C GLU A 123 -39.70 -24.62 -11.80
N LYS A 124 -38.90 -24.80 -10.75
CA LYS A 124 -38.77 -26.10 -10.07
C LYS A 124 -40.04 -26.53 -9.36
N LEU A 125 -40.74 -25.62 -8.70
CA LEU A 125 -42.04 -25.92 -8.07
C LEU A 125 -43.09 -26.29 -9.12
N GLU A 126 -43.06 -25.66 -10.28
CA GLU A 126 -43.93 -25.98 -11.41
C GLU A 126 -43.56 -27.30 -12.09
N SER A 127 -42.31 -27.75 -11.98
CA SER A 127 -41.84 -29.04 -12.51
C SER A 127 -42.23 -30.27 -11.67
N LEU A 128 -42.66 -30.08 -10.41
CA LEU A 128 -43.02 -31.18 -9.50
C LEU A 128 -44.48 -31.63 -9.70
N THR A 129 -44.71 -32.94 -9.61
CA THR A 129 -46.06 -33.50 -9.69
C THR A 129 -46.90 -33.16 -8.45
N GLN A 130 -48.23 -33.23 -8.58
CA GLN A 130 -49.16 -32.99 -7.46
C GLN A 130 -48.87 -33.90 -6.25
N SER A 131 -48.50 -35.16 -6.50
CA SER A 131 -48.15 -36.14 -5.45
C SER A 131 -46.86 -35.79 -4.71
N GLU A 132 -45.89 -35.23 -5.42
CA GLU A 132 -44.60 -34.78 -4.91
C GLU A 132 -44.71 -33.49 -4.10
N LEU A 133 -45.60 -32.58 -4.47
CA LEU A 133 -45.89 -31.38 -3.69
C LEU A 133 -46.66 -31.73 -2.41
N ALA A 134 -47.67 -32.60 -2.51
CA ALA A 134 -48.48 -33.03 -1.38
C ALA A 134 -47.66 -33.81 -0.33
N SER A 135 -46.72 -34.66 -0.75
CA SER A 135 -45.83 -35.39 0.17
C SER A 135 -44.89 -34.48 0.95
N ARG A 136 -44.26 -33.49 0.28
CA ARG A 136 -43.40 -32.48 0.93
C ARG A 136 -44.18 -31.63 1.94
N LEU A 137 -45.38 -31.19 1.59
CA LEU A 137 -46.29 -30.47 2.49
C LEU A 137 -46.70 -31.33 3.70
N THR A 138 -47.00 -32.60 3.47
CA THR A 138 -47.37 -33.55 4.52
C THR A 138 -46.24 -33.71 5.53
N LEU A 139 -45.01 -33.97 5.08
CA LEU A 139 -43.84 -34.10 5.97
C LEU A 139 -43.56 -32.82 6.77
N ASN A 140 -43.84 -31.64 6.20
CA ASN A 140 -43.66 -30.35 6.87
C ASN A 140 -44.72 -30.08 7.97
N CYS A 141 -45.91 -30.68 7.86
CA CYS A 141 -47.02 -30.49 8.80
C CYS A 141 -47.16 -31.62 9.82
N MET A 142 -46.32 -32.66 9.76
CA MET A 142 -46.29 -33.72 10.76
C MET A 142 -45.60 -33.22 12.03
N ASN A 143 -46.31 -33.21 13.15
CA ASN A 143 -45.72 -32.90 14.47
C ASN A 143 -44.61 -33.92 14.81
N SER A 144 -43.37 -33.44 14.89
CA SER A 144 -42.19 -34.25 15.14
C SER A 144 -41.07 -33.40 15.71
N TYR A 145 -40.42 -33.90 16.76
CA TYR A 145 -39.36 -33.22 17.50
C TYR A 145 -38.08 -34.05 17.49
N VAL A 146 -36.92 -33.46 17.19
CA VAL A 146 -35.61 -34.12 17.19
C VAL A 146 -35.09 -34.34 18.61
N GLU A 147 -34.73 -35.57 18.96
CA GLU A 147 -34.15 -35.89 20.27
C GLU A 147 -32.62 -35.65 20.28
N PRO A 148 -32.11 -34.57 20.92
CA PRO A 148 -30.74 -34.07 20.71
C PRO A 148 -29.67 -34.98 21.33
N GLN A 149 -30.03 -35.69 22.40
CA GLN A 149 -29.19 -36.68 23.09
C GLN A 149 -28.64 -37.78 22.17
N TYR A 150 -29.32 -38.08 21.07
CA TYR A 150 -28.86 -39.07 20.08
C TYR A 150 -27.92 -38.48 19.02
N LEU A 151 -27.71 -37.16 19.02
CA LEU A 151 -26.77 -36.47 18.14
C LEU A 151 -25.47 -36.09 18.88
N ASP A 152 -25.35 -36.41 20.17
CA ASP A 152 -24.15 -36.20 20.97
C ASP A 152 -22.96 -36.98 20.37
N GLY A 153 -21.93 -36.24 19.94
CA GLY A 153 -20.73 -36.77 19.29
C GLY A 153 -20.65 -36.55 17.78
N ILE A 154 -21.69 -35.99 17.15
CA ILE A 154 -21.64 -35.57 15.73
C ILE A 154 -21.21 -34.09 15.67
N PRO A 155 -20.17 -33.72 14.90
CA PRO A 155 -19.85 -32.33 14.63
C PRO A 155 -21.01 -31.64 13.88
N ILE A 156 -21.57 -30.59 14.49
CA ILE A 156 -22.66 -29.78 13.93
C ILE A 156 -22.14 -28.38 13.58
N THR A 157 -22.48 -27.90 12.39
CA THR A 157 -22.26 -26.52 11.95
C THR A 157 -23.60 -25.87 11.67
N ILE A 158 -23.91 -24.74 12.30
CA ILE A 158 -25.11 -23.94 12.06
C ILE A 158 -24.73 -22.76 11.16
N ILE A 159 -25.47 -22.59 10.07
CA ILE A 159 -25.30 -21.51 9.11
C ILE A 159 -26.51 -20.56 9.15
N ASP A 160 -26.24 -19.29 9.46
CA ASP A 160 -27.23 -18.21 9.53
C ASP A 160 -27.09 -17.17 8.42
N VAL A 161 -28.10 -16.32 8.25
CA VAL A 161 -28.16 -15.29 7.20
C VAL A 161 -28.45 -13.92 7.82
N PHE A 162 -27.83 -12.85 7.29
CA PHE A 162 -27.98 -11.46 7.77
C PHE A 162 -29.27 -10.74 7.34
N ASP A 163 -30.03 -11.29 6.38
CA ASP A 163 -31.26 -10.70 5.83
C ASP A 163 -32.54 -11.25 6.51
N SER A 164 -33.73 -10.80 6.07
CA SER A 164 -35.03 -11.34 6.50
C SER A 164 -35.13 -12.85 6.25
N SER A 165 -35.35 -13.65 7.30
CA SER A 165 -35.51 -15.10 7.22
C SER A 165 -36.95 -15.55 7.48
N ALA A 166 -37.40 -16.60 6.78
CA ALA A 166 -38.69 -17.25 7.02
C ALA A 166 -38.86 -17.84 8.44
N LEU A 167 -37.77 -18.18 9.13
CA LEU A 167 -37.79 -18.59 10.53
C LEU A 167 -37.67 -17.37 11.44
N LYS A 168 -38.54 -17.31 12.46
CA LYS A 168 -38.45 -16.30 13.53
C LYS A 168 -37.15 -16.46 14.31
N GLN A 169 -36.65 -15.35 14.85
CA GLN A 169 -35.41 -15.33 15.65
C GLN A 169 -35.48 -16.28 16.86
N GLU A 170 -36.65 -16.40 17.48
CA GLU A 170 -36.92 -17.32 18.61
C GLU A 170 -36.58 -18.78 18.27
N VAL A 171 -36.91 -19.24 17.06
CA VAL A 171 -36.64 -20.62 16.59
C VAL A 171 -35.14 -20.84 16.38
N LYS A 172 -34.43 -19.83 15.88
CA LYS A 172 -32.98 -19.90 15.70
C LYS A 172 -32.26 -19.95 17.04
N GLU A 173 -32.69 -19.14 18.00
CA GLU A 173 -32.17 -19.15 19.36
C GLU A 173 -32.38 -20.48 20.07
N GLU A 174 -33.51 -21.14 19.82
CA GLU A 174 -33.78 -22.48 20.32
C GLU A 174 -32.79 -23.51 19.74
N LEU A 175 -32.51 -23.45 18.44
CA LEU A 175 -31.50 -24.30 17.81
C LEU A 175 -30.09 -24.09 18.39
N TYR A 176 -29.72 -22.85 18.73
CA TYR A 176 -28.44 -22.57 19.38
C TYR A 176 -28.37 -23.11 20.80
N LYS A 177 -29.49 -23.12 21.54
CA LYS A 177 -29.58 -23.70 22.89
C LYS A 177 -29.47 -25.23 22.83
N LEU A 178 -30.04 -25.84 21.80
CA LEU A 178 -29.99 -27.27 21.55
C LEU A 178 -28.58 -27.77 21.23
N TYR A 179 -27.80 -26.99 20.48
CA TYR A 179 -26.43 -27.36 20.10
C TYR A 179 -25.41 -26.28 20.51
N PRO A 180 -25.08 -26.16 21.81
CA PRO A 180 -24.21 -25.10 22.32
C PRO A 180 -22.77 -25.18 21.79
N HIS A 181 -22.31 -26.38 21.40
CA HIS A 181 -20.97 -26.64 20.87
C HIS A 181 -20.89 -26.60 19.34
N ALA A 182 -21.98 -26.26 18.63
CA ALA A 182 -21.98 -26.21 17.18
C ALA A 182 -21.10 -25.06 16.64
N LYS A 183 -20.36 -25.34 15.56
CA LYS A 183 -19.64 -24.29 14.82
C LYS A 183 -20.65 -23.35 14.16
N ARG A 184 -20.36 -22.04 14.15
CA ARG A 184 -21.26 -21.04 13.57
C ARG A 184 -20.63 -20.43 12.33
N ALA A 185 -21.44 -20.26 11.30
CA ALA A 185 -21.05 -19.60 10.06
C ALA A 185 -22.20 -18.72 9.55
N HIS A 186 -21.86 -17.72 8.76
CA HIS A 186 -22.83 -16.75 8.25
C HIS A 186 -22.74 -16.62 6.74
N LEU A 187 -23.89 -16.64 6.07
CA LEU A 187 -24.03 -16.30 4.66
C LEU A 187 -24.11 -14.78 4.50
N LYS A 188 -23.25 -14.22 3.64
CA LYS A 188 -23.17 -12.78 3.38
C LYS A 188 -24.46 -12.19 2.77
N ARG A 189 -25.27 -12.98 2.05
CA ARG A 189 -26.53 -12.58 1.36
C ARG A 189 -27.46 -13.77 1.16
N GLY A 190 -28.75 -13.51 0.94
CA GLY A 190 -29.69 -14.51 0.40
C GLY A 190 -30.73 -15.02 1.40
N GLY A 191 -31.25 -14.14 2.26
CA GLY A 191 -32.36 -14.46 3.16
C GLY A 191 -33.56 -15.00 2.38
N ASN A 192 -33.95 -16.23 2.73
CA ASN A 192 -34.98 -17.10 2.13
C ASN A 192 -34.45 -18.14 1.12
N PHE A 193 -34.67 -19.41 1.48
CA PHE A 193 -34.35 -20.65 0.78
C PHE A 193 -34.59 -20.70 -0.74
N PRO A 194 -33.78 -21.41 -1.57
CA PRO A 194 -32.35 -21.73 -1.47
C PRO A 194 -31.52 -21.26 -2.68
N PHE A 195 -30.42 -20.56 -2.44
CA PHE A 195 -29.31 -20.38 -3.41
C PHE A 195 -28.43 -21.63 -3.57
N LEU A 196 -29.00 -22.83 -3.33
CA LEU A 196 -28.26 -24.09 -3.12
C LEU A 196 -28.79 -25.25 -3.95
N SER A 197 -29.46 -24.98 -5.07
CA SER A 197 -29.95 -26.03 -5.98
C SER A 197 -28.87 -26.56 -6.91
N ARG A 198 -27.81 -25.78 -7.19
CA ARG A 198 -26.69 -26.18 -8.05
C ARG A 198 -25.41 -26.46 -7.25
N SER A 199 -24.72 -27.54 -7.61
CA SER A 199 -23.43 -27.94 -6.99
C SER A 199 -22.35 -26.86 -7.09
N ASP A 200 -22.42 -26.05 -8.14
CA ASP A 200 -21.36 -25.11 -8.52
C ASP A 200 -21.51 -23.78 -7.76
N GLU A 201 -22.75 -23.42 -7.40
CA GLU A 201 -23.10 -22.22 -6.64
C GLU A 201 -22.73 -22.36 -5.15
N PHE A 202 -22.82 -23.58 -4.61
CA PHE A 202 -22.37 -23.92 -3.26
C PHE A 202 -20.87 -23.67 -3.05
N SER A 203 -20.05 -23.98 -4.07
CA SER A 203 -18.60 -23.76 -4.03
C SER A 203 -18.21 -22.27 -4.06
N MET A 204 -19.10 -21.39 -4.52
CA MET A 204 -18.92 -19.94 -4.49
C MET A 204 -19.31 -19.31 -3.14
N HIS A 205 -20.23 -19.91 -2.39
CA HIS A 205 -20.86 -19.28 -1.22
C HIS A 205 -20.32 -19.76 0.14
N LEU A 206 -19.70 -20.95 0.20
CA LEU A 206 -18.85 -21.36 1.33
C LEU A 206 -17.40 -20.92 1.10
N GLN A 207 -17.16 -19.62 1.26
CA GLN A 207 -15.89 -19.24 1.85
C GLN A 207 -15.93 -19.74 3.29
N VAL A 208 -15.14 -20.76 3.62
CA VAL A 208 -14.71 -20.93 5.01
C VAL A 208 -13.88 -19.68 5.31
N ASN A 209 -14.56 -18.62 5.69
CA ASN A 209 -13.94 -17.42 6.21
C ASN A 209 -13.24 -17.85 7.49
N PHE A 210 -11.98 -17.43 7.63
CA PHE A 210 -11.42 -17.29 8.96
C PHE A 210 -12.30 -16.32 9.73
N THR A 211 -12.61 -16.62 10.98
CA THR A 211 -13.41 -15.70 11.79
C THR A 211 -12.55 -14.49 12.18
N VAL A 212 -13.18 -13.35 12.41
CA VAL A 212 -12.49 -12.16 12.97
C VAL A 212 -11.74 -12.54 14.26
N ASP A 213 -12.27 -13.50 15.02
CA ASP A 213 -11.65 -14.04 16.24
C ASP A 213 -10.33 -14.76 15.97
N GLU A 214 -10.21 -15.51 14.87
CA GLU A 214 -8.95 -16.17 14.48
C GLU A 214 -7.89 -15.14 14.09
N ILE A 215 -8.27 -14.13 13.30
CA ILE A 215 -7.36 -13.02 12.95
C ILE A 215 -6.93 -12.30 14.23
N ARG A 216 -7.88 -11.95 15.11
CA ARG A 216 -7.60 -11.32 16.40
C ARG A 216 -6.68 -12.19 17.26
N GLY A 217 -6.87 -13.51 17.28
CA GLY A 217 -5.99 -14.45 17.97
C GLY A 217 -4.56 -14.47 17.43
N LEU A 218 -4.39 -14.34 16.12
CA LEU A 218 -3.08 -14.24 15.47
C LEU A 218 -2.40 -12.88 15.70
N MET A 219 -3.15 -11.80 15.86
CA MET A 219 -2.58 -10.48 16.19
C MET A 219 -1.77 -10.50 17.49
N ASN A 220 -2.09 -11.39 18.43
CA ASN A 220 -1.32 -11.56 19.67
C ASN A 220 0.05 -12.24 19.40
N LYS A 221 0.18 -13.02 18.33
CA LYS A 221 1.38 -13.78 17.97
C LYS A 221 2.33 -12.92 17.13
N LYS A 222 2.85 -11.86 17.74
CA LYS A 222 3.62 -10.79 17.07
C LYS A 222 4.83 -11.29 16.27
N LYS A 223 5.44 -12.40 16.67
CA LYS A 223 6.55 -13.01 15.91
C LYS A 223 6.11 -13.59 14.57
N ASN A 224 4.86 -13.99 14.44
CA ASN A 224 4.27 -14.55 13.22
C ASN A 224 3.57 -13.50 12.34
N ILE A 225 3.75 -12.22 12.64
CA ILE A 225 3.23 -11.12 11.83
C ILE A 225 4.31 -10.69 10.82
N ARG A 226 3.89 -10.36 9.60
CA ARG A 226 4.73 -9.70 8.58
C ARG A 226 4.01 -8.47 8.07
N ASN A 227 4.54 -7.29 8.37
CA ASN A 227 4.05 -6.05 7.79
C ASN A 227 4.91 -5.72 6.57
N MET A 228 4.31 -5.66 5.39
CA MET A 228 5.07 -5.45 4.16
C MET A 228 4.36 -4.57 3.14
N SER A 229 5.15 -3.93 2.28
CA SER A 229 4.65 -3.23 1.09
C SER A 229 5.20 -3.85 -0.19
N VAL A 230 4.58 -3.54 -1.32
CA VAL A 230 5.07 -3.94 -2.64
C VAL A 230 5.64 -2.73 -3.36
N ILE A 231 6.95 -2.78 -3.65
CA ILE A 231 7.66 -1.74 -4.38
C ILE A 231 7.78 -2.19 -5.82
N ALA A 232 7.30 -1.37 -6.76
CA ALA A 232 7.42 -1.66 -8.18
C ALA A 232 7.36 -0.36 -8.97
N HIS A 233 8.06 -0.35 -10.10
CA HIS A 233 7.84 0.67 -11.12
C HIS A 233 6.47 0.45 -11.81
N VAL A 234 5.94 1.49 -12.44
CA VAL A 234 4.73 1.40 -13.28
C VAL A 234 4.87 0.25 -14.29
N ASP A 235 3.78 -0.49 -14.49
CA ASP A 235 3.69 -1.65 -15.38
C ASP A 235 4.59 -2.85 -15.05
N HIS A 236 5.31 -2.88 -13.93
CA HIS A 236 6.05 -4.10 -13.51
C HIS A 236 5.14 -5.25 -13.03
N GLY A 237 3.81 -5.08 -13.08
CA GLY A 237 2.83 -6.11 -12.73
C GLY A 237 2.55 -6.25 -11.23
N LYS A 238 2.72 -5.17 -10.47
CA LYS A 238 2.44 -5.10 -9.03
C LYS A 238 1.02 -5.54 -8.67
N SER A 239 -0.01 -4.90 -9.23
CA SER A 239 -1.41 -5.21 -8.92
C SER A 239 -1.81 -6.64 -9.32
N THR A 240 -1.21 -7.17 -10.39
CA THR A 240 -1.43 -8.57 -10.81
C THR A 240 -0.82 -9.56 -9.82
N LEU A 241 0.32 -9.20 -9.22
CA LEU A 241 0.99 -10.01 -8.21
C LEU A 241 0.24 -9.97 -6.86
N THR A 242 -0.22 -8.79 -6.44
CA THR A 242 -1.02 -8.64 -5.21
C THR A 242 -2.33 -9.41 -5.32
N ASP A 243 -3.02 -9.35 -6.47
CA ASP A 243 -4.20 -10.17 -6.73
C ASP A 243 -3.94 -11.68 -6.60
N SER A 244 -2.77 -12.15 -7.05
CA SER A 244 -2.38 -13.55 -6.94
C SER A 244 -2.21 -13.98 -5.48
N LEU A 245 -1.66 -13.11 -4.62
CA LEU A 245 -1.55 -13.32 -3.18
C LEU A 245 -2.92 -13.32 -2.50
N VAL A 246 -3.76 -12.33 -2.80
CA VAL A 246 -5.10 -12.20 -2.22
C VAL A 246 -5.99 -13.38 -2.62
N SER A 247 -5.84 -13.88 -3.85
CA SER A 247 -6.54 -15.09 -4.28
C SER A 247 -6.05 -16.35 -3.55
N LYS A 248 -4.74 -16.50 -3.37
CA LYS A 248 -4.18 -17.65 -2.63
C LYS A 248 -4.58 -17.62 -1.15
N ALA A 249 -4.71 -16.44 -0.55
CA ALA A 249 -5.24 -16.23 0.79
C ALA A 249 -6.75 -16.58 0.91
N GLY A 250 -7.42 -16.91 -0.20
CA GLY A 250 -8.83 -17.33 -0.21
C GLY A 250 -9.83 -16.17 -0.19
N ILE A 251 -9.36 -14.92 -0.25
CA ILE A 251 -10.19 -13.72 -0.25
C ILE A 251 -10.92 -13.57 -1.60
N ILE A 252 -10.27 -13.95 -2.71
CA ILE A 252 -10.83 -13.88 -4.08
C ILE A 252 -10.74 -15.24 -4.78
N ALA A 253 -11.71 -15.52 -5.66
CA ALA A 253 -11.69 -16.69 -6.53
C ALA A 253 -10.49 -16.67 -7.52
N ALA A 254 -9.78 -17.80 -7.63
CA ALA A 254 -8.58 -17.96 -8.48
C ALA A 254 -8.80 -17.71 -9.98
N ALA A 255 -10.05 -17.87 -10.47
CA ALA A 255 -10.41 -17.58 -11.85
C ALA A 255 -10.40 -16.07 -12.16
N LYS A 256 -10.67 -15.22 -11.17
CA LYS A 256 -10.72 -13.75 -11.31
C LYS A 256 -9.41 -13.05 -10.92
N ALA A 257 -8.42 -13.82 -10.44
CA ALA A 257 -7.12 -13.30 -10.00
C ALA A 257 -6.30 -12.75 -11.18
N GLY A 258 -5.91 -11.48 -11.10
CA GLY A 258 -5.13 -10.76 -12.11
C GLY A 258 -5.97 -9.86 -13.03
N GLU A 259 -7.28 -10.09 -13.11
CA GLU A 259 -8.24 -9.28 -13.88
C GLU A 259 -9.05 -8.35 -12.97
N MET A 260 -9.36 -8.79 -11.74
CA MET A 260 -10.24 -8.06 -10.82
C MET A 260 -9.56 -6.86 -10.15
N ARG A 261 -8.24 -6.90 -9.96
CA ARG A 261 -7.42 -5.87 -9.29
C ARG A 261 -8.07 -5.37 -8.01
N PHE A 262 -8.14 -6.25 -7.02
CA PHE A 262 -8.91 -6.01 -5.81
C PHE A 262 -8.41 -4.83 -4.97
N THR A 263 -7.09 -4.62 -4.98
CA THR A 263 -6.42 -3.52 -4.27
C THR A 263 -6.62 -2.18 -4.95
N ASP A 264 -6.93 -2.15 -6.25
CA ASP A 264 -7.34 -0.97 -6.99
C ASP A 264 -8.85 -0.77 -6.74
N THR A 265 -9.17 0.11 -5.78
CA THR A 265 -10.54 0.27 -5.25
C THR A 265 -11.35 1.29 -6.01
N ARG A 266 -10.69 2.25 -6.66
CA ARG A 266 -11.32 3.32 -7.42
C ARG A 266 -11.55 2.94 -8.87
N LYS A 267 -12.56 3.53 -9.52
CA LYS A 267 -12.87 3.24 -10.93
C LYS A 267 -11.76 3.71 -11.88
N ASP A 268 -11.20 4.88 -11.62
CA ASP A 268 -10.10 5.46 -12.41
C ASP A 268 -8.80 4.66 -12.27
N GLU A 269 -8.50 4.08 -11.10
CA GLU A 269 -7.38 3.13 -10.93
C GLU A 269 -7.53 1.92 -11.85
N GLN A 270 -8.74 1.35 -11.90
CA GLN A 270 -9.04 0.18 -12.73
C GLN A 270 -8.95 0.49 -14.23
N GLU A 271 -9.54 1.61 -14.66
CA GLU A 271 -9.51 2.07 -16.05
C GLU A 271 -8.09 2.42 -16.53
N ARG A 272 -7.32 3.18 -15.72
CA ARG A 272 -5.96 3.59 -16.05
C ARG A 272 -4.91 2.50 -15.82
N CYS A 273 -5.27 1.41 -15.16
CA CYS A 273 -4.39 0.31 -14.80
C CYS A 273 -3.20 0.71 -13.89
N ILE A 274 -3.39 1.73 -13.05
CA ILE A 274 -2.39 2.21 -12.09
C ILE A 274 -2.99 2.26 -10.69
N THR A 275 -2.19 1.95 -9.67
CA THR A 275 -2.57 2.19 -8.28
C THR A 275 -2.31 3.65 -7.90
N ILE A 276 -3.32 4.32 -7.36
CA ILE A 276 -3.28 5.74 -6.98
C ILE A 276 -3.22 5.87 -5.46
N LYS A 277 -4.07 5.15 -4.71
CA LYS A 277 -4.12 5.21 -3.24
C LYS A 277 -3.66 3.90 -2.62
N SER A 278 -2.90 3.99 -1.53
CA SER A 278 -2.45 2.77 -0.85
C SER A 278 -3.61 2.05 -0.15
N THR A 279 -3.72 0.73 -0.33
CA THR A 279 -4.74 -0.10 0.33
C THR A 279 -4.09 -1.21 1.14
N ALA A 280 -4.67 -1.50 2.31
CA ALA A 280 -4.16 -2.51 3.23
C ALA A 280 -5.04 -3.76 3.19
N VAL A 281 -4.41 -4.93 3.10
CA VAL A 281 -5.07 -6.23 3.14
C VAL A 281 -4.33 -7.14 4.12
N SER A 282 -5.06 -7.73 5.06
CA SER A 282 -4.51 -8.75 5.96
C SER A 282 -4.76 -10.13 5.37
N MET A 283 -3.72 -10.95 5.30
CA MET A 283 -3.76 -12.30 4.72
C MET A 283 -3.25 -13.32 5.73
N TYR A 284 -3.79 -14.53 5.65
CA TYR A 284 -3.35 -15.66 6.46
C TYR A 284 -2.65 -16.70 5.60
N PHE A 285 -1.56 -17.26 6.11
CA PHE A 285 -0.83 -18.34 5.46
C PHE A 285 -0.24 -19.31 6.50
N GLU A 286 -0.34 -20.61 6.23
CA GLU A 286 0.27 -21.66 7.06
C GLU A 286 1.50 -22.22 6.34
N LEU A 287 2.63 -22.23 7.04
CA LEU A 287 3.82 -22.94 6.56
C LEU A 287 3.76 -24.41 6.96
N ALA A 288 4.27 -25.30 6.09
CA ALA A 288 4.42 -26.71 6.43
C ALA A 288 5.57 -26.91 7.44
N ASP A 289 5.51 -28.00 8.23
CA ASP A 289 6.52 -28.27 9.27
C ASP A 289 7.95 -28.34 8.75
N LYS A 290 8.13 -28.84 7.52
CA LYS A 290 9.42 -28.89 6.84
C LYS A 290 10.01 -27.51 6.58
N ASP A 291 9.16 -26.51 6.36
CA ASP A 291 9.56 -25.15 5.97
C ASP A 291 9.87 -24.28 7.19
N LEU A 292 9.25 -24.62 8.32
CA LEU A 292 9.49 -23.99 9.61
C LEU A 292 10.96 -24.07 10.05
N ILE A 293 11.73 -25.05 9.59
CA ILE A 293 13.15 -25.22 9.93
C ILE A 293 14.02 -24.10 9.33
N PHE A 294 13.59 -23.50 8.23
CA PHE A 294 14.34 -22.42 7.56
C PHE A 294 14.23 -21.08 8.28
N ILE A 295 13.28 -20.93 9.21
CA ILE A 295 13.18 -19.76 10.09
C ILE A 295 14.10 -19.99 11.30
N LYS A 296 15.36 -19.55 11.17
CA LYS A 296 16.44 -19.83 12.14
C LYS A 296 16.43 -18.94 13.40
N GLU A 297 15.78 -17.77 13.34
CA GLU A 297 15.77 -16.79 14.43
C GLU A 297 14.58 -16.96 15.39
N ASP A 298 14.85 -17.03 16.70
CA ASP A 298 13.82 -17.20 17.75
C ASP A 298 12.79 -16.06 17.86
N ASN A 299 13.10 -14.88 17.33
CA ASN A 299 12.21 -13.72 17.33
C ASN A 299 11.33 -13.62 16.05
N GLN A 300 11.50 -14.56 15.11
CA GLN A 300 10.78 -14.58 13.84
C GLN A 300 9.58 -15.54 13.82
N ARG A 301 9.43 -16.35 14.86
CA ARG A 301 8.30 -17.28 15.01
C ARG A 301 8.04 -17.65 16.47
N GLU A 302 6.76 -17.86 16.80
CA GLU A 302 6.35 -18.56 18.01
C GLU A 302 6.57 -20.08 17.91
N LYS A 303 6.90 -20.69 19.05
CA LYS A 303 7.13 -22.15 19.11
C LYS A 303 5.80 -22.89 18.97
N GLY A 304 5.75 -23.88 18.08
CA GLY A 304 4.57 -24.71 17.85
C GLY A 304 3.47 -24.08 16.98
N GLU A 305 3.68 -22.86 16.47
CA GLU A 305 2.71 -22.18 15.61
C GLU A 305 3.11 -22.25 14.13
N ARG A 306 2.13 -22.54 13.26
CA ARG A 306 2.31 -22.63 11.80
C ARG A 306 1.72 -21.46 11.04
N GLY A 307 0.71 -20.80 11.63
CA GLY A 307 -0.01 -19.69 11.01
C GLY A 307 0.76 -18.38 11.07
N PHE A 308 0.73 -17.64 9.96
CA PHE A 308 1.31 -16.31 9.82
C PHE A 308 0.24 -15.31 9.39
N LEU A 309 0.28 -14.12 9.97
CA LEU A 309 -0.54 -12.97 9.59
C LEU A 309 0.32 -12.01 8.76
N ILE A 310 -0.05 -11.79 7.51
CA ILE A 310 0.69 -10.98 6.56
C ILE A 310 -0.15 -9.75 6.23
N ASN A 311 0.29 -8.59 6.70
CA ASN A 311 -0.33 -7.32 6.40
C ASN A 311 0.37 -6.73 5.18
N LEU A 312 -0.32 -6.75 4.05
CA LEU A 312 0.13 -6.21 2.78
C LEU A 312 -0.42 -4.80 2.60
N ILE A 313 0.45 -3.82 2.40
CA ILE A 313 0.07 -2.48 1.96
C ILE A 313 0.49 -2.33 0.51
N ASP A 314 -0.49 -2.25 -0.37
CA ASP A 314 -0.25 -2.02 -1.79
C ASP A 314 0.02 -0.53 -2.01
N SER A 315 1.26 -0.17 -2.35
CA SER A 315 1.69 1.24 -2.52
C SER A 315 1.76 1.64 -3.99
N PRO A 316 1.37 2.87 -4.38
CA PRO A 316 1.39 3.33 -5.77
C PRO A 316 2.72 3.12 -6.50
N GLY A 317 2.66 2.76 -7.78
CA GLY A 317 3.85 2.63 -8.62
C GLY A 317 4.25 3.95 -9.30
N HIS A 318 3.31 4.87 -9.51
CA HIS A 318 3.58 6.12 -10.22
C HIS A 318 4.26 7.16 -9.33
N VAL A 319 5.29 7.84 -9.85
CA VAL A 319 6.13 8.84 -9.15
C VAL A 319 5.34 9.97 -8.49
N ASP A 320 4.31 10.45 -9.15
CA ASP A 320 3.45 11.52 -8.63
C ASP A 320 2.77 11.16 -7.29
N PHE A 321 2.61 9.87 -6.98
CA PHE A 321 2.03 9.37 -5.72
C PHE A 321 3.08 8.83 -4.73
N SER A 322 4.33 9.29 -4.85
CA SER A 322 5.44 8.89 -3.96
C SER A 322 5.21 9.16 -2.47
N SER A 323 4.34 10.10 -2.12
CA SER A 323 3.95 10.35 -0.72
C SER A 323 3.16 9.19 -0.11
N GLU A 324 2.26 8.59 -0.87
CA GLU A 324 1.51 7.40 -0.49
C GLU A 324 2.46 6.21 -0.28
N VAL A 325 3.50 6.11 -1.11
CA VAL A 325 4.57 5.11 -0.94
C VAL A 325 5.35 5.34 0.35
N THR A 326 5.76 6.59 0.62
CA THR A 326 6.47 6.95 1.86
C THR A 326 5.63 6.63 3.10
N ALA A 327 4.32 6.94 3.05
CA ALA A 327 3.36 6.61 4.10
C ALA A 327 3.23 5.10 4.34
N ALA A 328 3.22 4.30 3.28
CA ALA A 328 3.20 2.85 3.39
C ALA A 328 4.51 2.32 4.04
N LEU A 329 5.67 2.78 3.57
CA LEU A 329 6.98 2.30 4.04
C LEU A 329 7.19 2.54 5.54
N ARG A 330 6.67 3.64 6.09
CA ARG A 330 6.85 3.93 7.52
C ARG A 330 6.27 2.86 8.44
N VAL A 331 5.15 2.24 8.05
CA VAL A 331 4.45 1.25 8.87
C VAL A 331 4.82 -0.20 8.56
N THR A 332 5.58 -0.45 7.49
CA THR A 332 6.00 -1.79 7.06
C THR A 332 7.39 -2.16 7.57
N ASP A 333 7.64 -3.46 7.78
CA ASP A 333 8.91 -4.02 8.27
C ASP A 333 9.76 -4.62 7.13
N GLY A 334 9.10 -5.03 6.05
CA GLY A 334 9.73 -5.57 4.85
C GLY A 334 9.11 -5.02 3.56
N ALA A 335 9.79 -5.22 2.43
CA ALA A 335 9.28 -4.81 1.12
C ALA A 335 9.53 -5.88 0.06
N LEU A 336 8.50 -6.18 -0.74
CA LEU A 336 8.61 -7.01 -1.93
C LEU A 336 8.89 -6.11 -3.15
N VAL A 337 10.11 -6.16 -3.65
CA VAL A 337 10.57 -5.41 -4.80
C VAL A 337 10.26 -6.20 -6.06
N VAL A 338 9.40 -5.67 -6.93
CA VAL A 338 8.97 -6.30 -8.18
C VAL A 338 9.68 -5.65 -9.35
N VAL A 339 10.45 -6.46 -10.07
CA VAL A 339 11.26 -6.02 -11.22
C VAL A 339 10.87 -6.79 -12.46
N ASP A 340 10.66 -6.09 -13.57
CA ASP A 340 10.41 -6.73 -14.86
C ASP A 340 11.69 -7.43 -15.35
N CYS A 341 11.57 -8.68 -15.77
CA CYS A 341 12.68 -9.44 -16.36
C CYS A 341 13.24 -8.79 -17.63
N VAL A 342 12.45 -7.99 -18.34
CA VAL A 342 12.84 -7.34 -19.59
C VAL A 342 13.41 -5.95 -19.33
N SER A 343 12.69 -5.09 -18.60
CA SER A 343 13.11 -3.71 -18.34
C SER A 343 14.20 -3.60 -17.28
N GLY A 344 14.30 -4.56 -16.36
CA GLY A 344 15.24 -4.49 -15.24
C GLY A 344 14.89 -3.40 -14.22
N VAL A 345 15.89 -2.95 -13.46
CA VAL A 345 15.71 -1.94 -12.41
C VAL A 345 15.60 -0.54 -13.04
N CYS A 346 14.49 0.14 -12.80
CA CYS A 346 14.19 1.49 -13.30
C CYS A 346 14.29 2.53 -12.15
N VAL A 347 14.29 3.84 -12.47
CA VAL A 347 14.41 4.93 -11.47
C VAL A 347 13.43 4.87 -10.31
N GLN A 348 12.18 4.46 -10.52
CA GLN A 348 11.20 4.36 -9.44
C GLN A 348 11.55 3.24 -8.46
N THR A 349 11.95 2.09 -8.99
CA THR A 349 12.42 0.96 -8.17
C THR A 349 13.61 1.39 -7.34
N GLU A 350 14.60 2.06 -7.94
CA GLU A 350 15.76 2.60 -7.21
C GLU A 350 15.35 3.62 -6.14
N THR A 351 14.54 4.61 -6.51
CA THR A 351 14.14 5.71 -5.63
C THR A 351 13.40 5.20 -4.41
N VAL A 352 12.44 4.29 -4.60
CA VAL A 352 11.63 3.73 -3.52
C VAL A 352 12.44 2.71 -2.71
N LEU A 353 13.33 1.93 -3.34
CA LEU A 353 14.23 1.02 -2.63
C LEU A 353 15.21 1.81 -1.74
N ARG A 354 15.76 2.92 -2.22
CA ARG A 354 16.59 3.83 -1.43
C ARG A 354 15.83 4.37 -0.22
N GLN A 355 14.57 4.77 -0.40
CA GLN A 355 13.71 5.20 0.72
C GLN A 355 13.46 4.07 1.71
N ALA A 356 13.18 2.86 1.22
CA ALA A 356 12.95 1.70 2.07
C ALA A 356 14.18 1.38 2.93
N ILE A 357 15.40 1.44 2.35
CA ILE A 357 16.66 1.24 3.08
C ILE A 357 16.87 2.33 4.13
N ALA A 358 16.60 3.60 3.79
CA ALA A 358 16.70 4.72 4.73
C ALA A 358 15.73 4.56 5.92
N GLU A 359 14.56 3.97 5.70
CA GLU A 359 13.56 3.61 6.72
C GLU A 359 13.87 2.29 7.45
N ARG A 360 15.04 1.70 7.18
CA ARG A 360 15.52 0.40 7.70
C ARG A 360 14.54 -0.76 7.39
N ILE A 361 14.07 -0.87 6.15
CA ILE A 361 13.16 -1.93 5.68
C ILE A 361 13.95 -3.00 4.92
N LYS A 362 13.71 -4.28 5.21
CA LYS A 362 14.38 -5.39 4.52
C LYS A 362 13.72 -5.70 3.17
N PRO A 363 14.47 -5.68 2.05
CA PRO A 363 13.92 -6.02 0.74
C PRO A 363 13.97 -7.53 0.46
N VAL A 364 12.99 -8.01 -0.31
CA VAL A 364 13.01 -9.29 -1.05
C VAL A 364 12.69 -9.01 -2.51
N LEU A 365 13.31 -9.72 -3.45
CA LEU A 365 13.20 -9.43 -4.87
C LEU A 365 12.31 -10.44 -5.59
N PHE A 366 11.44 -9.96 -6.48
CA PHE A 366 10.64 -10.79 -7.37
C PHE A 366 10.78 -10.33 -8.82
N MET A 367 11.25 -11.24 -9.67
CA MET A 367 11.45 -11.01 -11.09
C MET A 367 10.20 -11.46 -11.86
N ASN A 368 9.44 -10.48 -12.36
CA ASN A 368 8.13 -10.66 -12.95
C ASN A 368 8.18 -10.62 -14.48
N LYS A 369 7.09 -11.02 -15.14
CA LYS A 369 6.94 -11.08 -16.61
C LYS A 369 7.93 -12.00 -17.31
N MET A 370 8.35 -13.08 -16.65
CA MET A 370 9.19 -14.10 -17.29
C MET A 370 8.53 -14.71 -18.53
N ASP A 371 7.20 -14.68 -18.64
CA ASP A 371 6.46 -15.10 -19.85
C ASP A 371 6.80 -14.26 -21.08
N LEU A 372 7.07 -12.96 -20.94
CA LEU A 372 7.44 -12.09 -22.07
C LEU A 372 8.82 -12.46 -22.62
N ALA A 373 9.77 -12.75 -21.73
CA ALA A 373 11.11 -13.21 -22.11
C ALA A 373 11.07 -14.57 -22.84
N LEU A 374 10.20 -15.48 -22.40
CA LEU A 374 10.06 -16.82 -22.98
C LEU A 374 9.27 -16.84 -24.29
N LEU A 375 8.14 -16.13 -24.37
CA LEU A 375 7.21 -16.21 -25.50
C LEU A 375 7.47 -15.17 -26.57
N THR A 376 7.86 -13.95 -26.19
CA THR A 376 7.96 -12.82 -27.12
C THR A 376 9.40 -12.57 -27.54
N LEU A 377 10.33 -12.50 -26.58
CA LEU A 377 11.75 -12.29 -26.90
C LEU A 377 12.48 -13.58 -27.29
N GLN A 378 11.94 -14.75 -26.90
CA GLN A 378 12.52 -16.07 -27.17
C GLN A 378 14.01 -16.16 -26.79
N LEU A 379 14.38 -15.56 -25.65
CA LEU A 379 15.76 -15.55 -25.17
C LEU A 379 16.25 -16.98 -24.96
N GLN A 380 17.54 -17.23 -25.24
CA GLN A 380 18.14 -18.52 -24.88
C GLN A 380 18.26 -18.65 -23.36
N PRO A 381 18.24 -19.87 -22.81
CA PRO A 381 18.28 -20.07 -21.36
C PRO A 381 19.49 -19.42 -20.67
N GLU A 382 20.66 -19.42 -21.29
CA GLU A 382 21.85 -18.76 -20.72
C GLU A 382 21.73 -17.24 -20.74
N ASP A 383 21.20 -16.65 -21.83
CA ASP A 383 20.96 -15.20 -21.92
C ASP A 383 19.94 -14.74 -20.88
N LEU A 384 18.89 -15.54 -20.65
CA LEU A 384 17.89 -15.28 -19.61
C LEU A 384 18.51 -15.35 -18.21
N TYR A 385 19.38 -16.35 -17.95
CA TYR A 385 20.13 -16.43 -16.69
C TYR A 385 21.05 -15.21 -16.48
N GLN A 386 21.79 -14.78 -17.51
CA GLN A 386 22.64 -13.59 -17.44
C GLN A 386 21.82 -12.33 -17.15
N THR A 387 20.62 -12.22 -17.74
CA THR A 387 19.68 -11.14 -17.46
C THR A 387 19.24 -11.17 -15.99
N PHE A 388 18.95 -12.35 -15.45
CA PHE A 388 18.61 -12.48 -14.03
C PHE A 388 19.75 -12.07 -13.11
N GLN A 389 20.97 -12.53 -13.41
CA GLN A 389 22.16 -12.20 -12.64
C GLN A 389 22.43 -10.69 -12.64
N ARG A 390 22.33 -10.02 -13.79
CA ARG A 390 22.52 -8.56 -13.89
C ARG A 390 21.51 -7.78 -13.07
N THR A 391 20.24 -8.18 -13.10
CA THR A 391 19.20 -7.48 -12.33
C THR A 391 19.37 -7.68 -10.82
N VAL A 392 19.79 -8.86 -10.38
CA VAL A 392 20.17 -9.11 -8.97
C VAL A 392 21.37 -8.23 -8.58
N GLU A 393 22.40 -8.17 -9.44
CA GLU A 393 23.58 -7.35 -9.20
C GLU A 393 23.23 -5.85 -9.10
N ASN A 394 22.48 -5.32 -10.07
CA ASN A 394 22.03 -3.92 -10.05
C ASN A 394 21.24 -3.59 -8.78
N THR A 395 20.37 -4.50 -8.34
CA THR A 395 19.63 -4.34 -7.07
C THR A 395 20.59 -4.31 -5.88
N ASN A 396 21.59 -5.19 -5.85
CA ASN A 396 22.59 -5.23 -4.80
C ASN A 396 23.54 -4.03 -4.80
N VAL A 397 23.85 -3.44 -5.96
CA VAL A 397 24.61 -2.18 -6.05
C VAL A 397 23.86 -1.06 -5.36
N ILE A 398 22.55 -0.93 -5.59
CA ILE A 398 21.70 0.06 -4.89
C ILE A 398 21.70 -0.21 -3.40
N ILE A 399 21.51 -1.48 -2.99
CA ILE A 399 21.53 -1.88 -1.58
C ILE A 399 22.87 -1.56 -0.92
N ALA A 400 23.99 -1.83 -1.58
CA ALA A 400 25.33 -1.57 -1.04
C ALA A 400 25.68 -0.07 -1.01
N THR A 401 25.12 0.72 -1.93
CA THR A 401 25.34 2.17 -1.99
C THR A 401 24.66 2.90 -0.83
N TYR A 402 23.44 2.48 -0.46
CA TYR A 402 22.62 3.17 0.53
C TYR A 402 22.47 2.41 1.86
N GLY A 403 22.78 1.13 1.89
CA GLY A 403 22.74 0.28 3.08
C GLY A 403 24.09 0.18 3.77
N ASP A 404 24.07 -0.06 5.09
CA ASP A 404 25.27 -0.32 5.88
C ASP A 404 25.30 -1.80 6.27
N GLU A 405 26.23 -2.56 5.68
CA GLU A 405 26.42 -3.99 5.95
C GLU A 405 26.88 -4.27 7.39
N THR A 406 27.58 -3.31 8.00
CA THR A 406 28.01 -3.38 9.41
C THR A 406 26.96 -2.82 10.37
N GLY A 407 25.89 -2.24 9.80
CA GLY A 407 24.80 -1.63 10.52
C GLY A 407 23.88 -2.63 11.20
N PRO A 408 22.88 -2.14 11.94
CA PRO A 408 22.03 -2.96 12.79
C PRO A 408 21.06 -3.88 12.01
N MET A 409 20.96 -3.72 10.68
CA MET A 409 20.17 -4.60 9.82
C MET A 409 20.93 -5.85 9.35
N GLY A 410 22.26 -5.84 9.46
CA GLY A 410 23.16 -6.85 8.89
C GLY A 410 23.17 -6.84 7.36
N ASP A 411 23.57 -7.97 6.77
CA ASP A 411 23.55 -8.17 5.32
C ASP A 411 22.11 -8.23 4.79
N ILE A 412 21.72 -7.19 4.06
CA ILE A 412 20.41 -7.05 3.42
C ILE A 412 20.45 -7.33 1.91
N LYS A 413 21.56 -7.86 1.38
CA LYS A 413 21.67 -8.21 -0.06
C LYS A 413 20.69 -9.31 -0.45
N VAL A 414 20.16 -9.18 -1.66
CA VAL A 414 19.29 -10.18 -2.28
C VAL A 414 20.14 -11.19 -3.06
N GLU A 415 19.92 -12.48 -2.80
CA GLU A 415 20.68 -13.56 -3.39
C GLU A 415 19.78 -14.80 -3.64
N PRO A 416 19.65 -15.27 -4.88
CA PRO A 416 18.79 -16.42 -5.18
C PRO A 416 19.14 -17.68 -4.38
N SER A 417 20.43 -17.90 -4.09
CA SER A 417 20.92 -19.02 -3.29
C SER A 417 20.37 -19.05 -1.86
N LYS A 418 20.00 -17.89 -1.30
CA LYS A 418 19.38 -17.75 0.03
C LYS A 418 17.87 -17.93 0.00
N GLY A 419 17.23 -17.85 -1.17
CA GLY A 419 15.77 -17.97 -1.33
C GLY A 419 15.00 -16.64 -1.23
N ASN A 420 15.68 -15.50 -1.09
CA ASN A 420 15.07 -14.17 -1.03
C ASN A 420 14.88 -13.51 -2.42
N VAL A 421 15.09 -14.27 -3.49
CA VAL A 421 14.76 -13.90 -4.87
C VAL A 421 13.80 -14.93 -5.46
N GLY A 422 12.65 -14.46 -5.94
CA GLY A 422 11.66 -15.25 -6.68
C GLY A 422 11.62 -14.89 -8.16
N PHE A 423 11.21 -15.84 -8.99
CA PHE A 423 11.11 -15.69 -10.44
C PHE A 423 9.72 -16.15 -10.91
N GLY A 424 9.10 -15.45 -11.86
CA GLY A 424 7.86 -15.94 -12.44
C GLY A 424 7.07 -14.92 -13.25
N SER A 425 5.77 -15.16 -13.32
CA SER A 425 4.79 -14.32 -14.00
C SER A 425 3.52 -14.20 -13.18
N GLY A 426 3.25 -13.00 -12.67
CA GLY A 426 2.00 -12.68 -11.98
C GLY A 426 0.78 -12.83 -12.91
N LEU A 427 0.92 -12.51 -14.20
CA LEU A 427 -0.18 -12.62 -15.18
C LEU A 427 -0.63 -14.06 -15.37
N HIS A 428 0.35 -14.96 -15.57
CA HIS A 428 0.05 -16.38 -15.69
C HIS A 428 -0.18 -17.03 -14.32
N GLY A 429 0.18 -16.39 -13.20
CA GLY A 429 -0.07 -16.86 -11.84
C GLY A 429 0.87 -17.98 -11.39
N TRP A 430 2.08 -18.04 -11.95
CA TRP A 430 3.11 -18.99 -11.54
C TRP A 430 4.38 -18.27 -11.09
N ALA A 431 5.03 -18.80 -10.06
CA ALA A 431 6.30 -18.31 -9.58
C ALA A 431 7.03 -19.42 -8.83
N PHE A 432 8.34 -19.27 -8.70
CA PHE A 432 9.18 -20.16 -7.94
C PHE A 432 10.33 -19.44 -7.26
N THR A 433 10.86 -20.08 -6.21
CA THR A 433 12.18 -19.78 -5.63
C THR A 433 13.09 -20.98 -5.85
N LEU A 434 14.39 -20.83 -5.62
CA LEU A 434 15.32 -21.97 -5.72
C LEU A 434 15.00 -23.08 -4.71
N LYS A 435 14.35 -22.74 -3.59
CA LYS A 435 13.96 -23.70 -2.56
C LYS A 435 13.03 -24.78 -3.11
N GLN A 436 11.98 -24.40 -3.84
CA GLN A 436 11.01 -25.34 -4.40
C GLN A 436 11.67 -26.34 -5.36
N PHE A 437 12.57 -25.87 -6.23
CA PHE A 437 13.32 -26.75 -7.11
C PHE A 437 14.36 -27.59 -6.35
N ALA A 438 15.01 -27.04 -5.33
CA ALA A 438 15.91 -27.79 -4.48
C ALA A 438 15.18 -28.93 -3.76
N GLU A 439 13.95 -28.73 -3.29
CA GLU A 439 13.13 -29.80 -2.71
C GLU A 439 12.82 -30.93 -3.71
N ILE A 440 12.44 -30.58 -4.94
CA ILE A 440 12.15 -31.55 -6.01
C ILE A 440 13.39 -32.42 -6.34
N TYR A 441 14.59 -31.84 -6.26
CA TYR A 441 15.83 -32.50 -6.65
C TYR A 441 16.66 -33.05 -5.49
N ALA A 442 16.42 -32.62 -4.25
CA ALA A 442 17.17 -33.03 -3.06
C ALA A 442 17.16 -34.54 -2.87
N GLU A 443 15.99 -35.17 -2.99
CA GLU A 443 15.85 -36.63 -2.88
C GLU A 443 16.63 -37.37 -3.99
N LYS A 444 16.62 -36.83 -5.21
CA LYS A 444 17.31 -37.43 -6.37
C LYS A 444 18.82 -37.37 -6.24
N PHE A 445 19.35 -36.25 -5.74
CA PHE A 445 20.79 -36.07 -5.55
C PHE A 445 21.31 -36.55 -4.19
N LYS A 446 20.42 -36.82 -3.23
CA LYS A 446 20.76 -37.11 -1.83
C LYS A 446 21.61 -35.99 -1.21
N ILE A 447 21.27 -34.74 -1.55
CA ILE A 447 21.91 -33.52 -1.02
C ILE A 447 20.86 -32.75 -0.24
N ASP A 448 21.26 -32.21 0.90
CA ASP A 448 20.42 -31.32 1.72
C ASP A 448 19.93 -30.09 0.92
N VAL A 449 18.70 -29.63 1.22
CA VAL A 449 18.03 -28.57 0.46
C VAL A 449 18.84 -27.26 0.49
N ASP A 450 19.33 -26.82 1.66
CA ASP A 450 20.14 -25.58 1.79
C ASP A 450 21.40 -25.68 0.91
N LYS A 451 22.08 -26.83 0.92
CA LYS A 451 23.29 -27.04 0.11
C LYS A 451 22.97 -27.11 -1.37
N LEU A 452 21.85 -27.70 -1.77
CA LEU A 452 21.47 -27.82 -3.17
C LEU A 452 21.05 -26.47 -3.75
N MET A 453 20.35 -25.62 -2.99
CA MET A 453 20.06 -24.24 -3.39
C MET A 453 21.32 -23.47 -3.78
N SER A 454 22.38 -23.57 -2.97
CA SER A 454 23.66 -22.92 -3.29
C SER A 454 24.34 -23.44 -4.56
N ARG A 455 24.05 -24.69 -4.96
CA ARG A 455 24.57 -25.29 -6.21
C ARG A 455 23.71 -25.00 -7.43
N LEU A 456 22.44 -24.64 -7.25
CA LEU A 456 21.53 -24.35 -8.36
C LEU A 456 21.76 -22.95 -8.96
N TRP A 457 22.47 -22.06 -8.27
CA TRP A 457 22.77 -20.70 -8.72
C TRP A 457 24.27 -20.46 -8.91
N GLY A 458 24.64 -19.45 -9.70
CA GLY A 458 26.02 -19.02 -9.87
C GLY A 458 26.83 -19.86 -10.86
N GLU A 459 28.15 -19.82 -10.72
CA GLU A 459 29.13 -20.56 -11.51
C GLU A 459 29.21 -22.04 -11.09
N ASN A 460 28.06 -22.71 -11.07
CA ASN A 460 27.93 -24.13 -10.79
C ASN A 460 27.42 -24.83 -12.05
N PHE A 461 28.20 -25.78 -12.55
CA PHE A 461 27.91 -26.54 -13.76
C PHE A 461 27.79 -28.03 -13.46
N TYR A 462 26.91 -28.71 -14.18
CA TYR A 462 26.64 -30.13 -14.02
C TYR A 462 26.80 -30.85 -15.35
N ASN A 463 27.52 -31.97 -15.31
CA ASN A 463 27.69 -32.83 -16.47
C ASN A 463 26.75 -34.04 -16.35
N PRO A 464 25.74 -34.19 -17.25
CA PRO A 464 24.78 -35.29 -17.18
C PRO A 464 25.41 -36.67 -17.44
N LYS A 465 26.51 -36.74 -18.20
CA LYS A 465 27.21 -37.99 -18.54
C LYS A 465 28.01 -38.51 -17.35
N THR A 466 28.78 -37.63 -16.70
CA THR A 466 29.68 -38.01 -15.60
C THR A 466 29.03 -37.88 -14.22
N LYS A 467 27.88 -37.22 -14.12
CA LYS A 467 27.16 -36.89 -12.88
C LYS A 467 28.00 -36.10 -11.86
N LYS A 468 28.97 -35.32 -12.36
CA LYS A 468 29.87 -34.50 -11.55
C LYS A 468 29.50 -33.02 -11.63
N TRP A 469 29.78 -32.31 -10.55
CA TRP A 469 29.68 -30.85 -10.44
C TRP A 469 31.04 -30.22 -10.74
N ALA A 470 31.05 -29.10 -11.45
CA ALA A 470 32.23 -28.29 -11.71
C ALA A 470 31.95 -26.81 -11.46
N LYS A 471 33.00 -26.04 -11.17
CA LYS A 471 32.95 -24.58 -11.01
C LYS A 471 33.42 -23.79 -12.24
N LYS A 472 33.88 -24.50 -13.27
CA LYS A 472 34.35 -23.89 -14.52
C LYS A 472 33.46 -24.36 -15.67
N PRO A 473 33.15 -23.47 -16.63
CA PRO A 473 32.48 -23.87 -17.86
C PRO A 473 33.40 -24.78 -18.69
N ASP A 474 32.82 -25.79 -19.31
CA ASP A 474 33.46 -26.75 -20.21
C ASP A 474 32.38 -27.30 -21.18
N GLU A 475 32.72 -27.79 -22.37
CA GLU A 475 31.75 -28.10 -23.44
C GLU A 475 30.68 -29.11 -23.00
N ASP A 476 31.05 -30.08 -22.16
CA ASP A 476 30.14 -31.11 -21.63
C ASP A 476 29.39 -30.67 -20.34
N TYR A 477 29.69 -29.49 -19.80
CA TYR A 477 29.17 -28.99 -18.53
C TYR A 477 28.16 -27.87 -18.76
N LYS A 478 26.90 -28.13 -18.41
CA LYS A 478 25.82 -27.13 -18.50
C LYS A 478 25.60 -26.46 -17.16
N ARG A 479 25.29 -25.17 -17.15
CA ARG A 479 24.96 -24.43 -15.92
C ARG A 479 23.78 -25.08 -15.20
N ALA A 480 23.89 -25.22 -13.89
CA ALA A 480 22.90 -25.91 -13.08
C ALA A 480 21.51 -25.26 -13.14
N PHE A 481 21.45 -23.93 -13.03
CA PHE A 481 20.20 -23.17 -13.17
C PHE A 481 19.52 -23.45 -14.52
N THR A 482 20.28 -23.31 -15.59
CA THR A 482 19.81 -23.56 -16.96
C THR A 482 19.28 -24.99 -17.12
N MET A 483 20.03 -25.99 -16.67
CA MET A 483 19.69 -27.40 -16.87
C MET A 483 18.55 -27.91 -15.99
N PHE A 484 18.48 -27.49 -14.72
CA PHE A 484 17.52 -28.04 -13.76
C PHE A 484 16.26 -27.20 -13.59
N ILE A 485 16.31 -25.91 -13.95
CA ILE A 485 15.18 -24.98 -13.73
C ILE A 485 14.64 -24.51 -15.07
N LEU A 486 15.47 -23.89 -15.91
CA LEU A 486 15.00 -23.31 -17.17
C LEU A 486 14.63 -24.39 -18.21
N ASP A 487 15.48 -25.39 -18.44
CA ASP A 487 15.25 -26.44 -19.44
C ASP A 487 13.86 -27.11 -19.31
N PRO A 488 13.41 -27.53 -18.11
CA PRO A 488 12.04 -28.03 -17.92
C PRO A 488 10.96 -27.01 -18.27
N ILE A 489 11.12 -25.75 -17.88
CA ILE A 489 10.16 -24.66 -18.17
C ILE A 489 10.09 -24.45 -19.69
N TYR A 490 11.23 -24.32 -20.37
CA TYR A 490 11.28 -24.14 -21.82
C TYR A 490 10.62 -25.30 -22.57
N LYS A 491 10.83 -26.56 -22.13
CA LYS A 491 10.17 -27.73 -22.73
C LYS A 491 8.66 -27.70 -22.60
N ILE A 492 8.12 -27.26 -21.46
CA ILE A 492 6.67 -27.12 -21.29
C ILE A 492 6.13 -26.02 -22.21
N PHE A 493 6.80 -24.87 -22.25
CA PHE A 493 6.40 -23.76 -23.11
C PHE A 493 6.41 -24.16 -24.58
N ASP A 494 7.49 -24.81 -25.04
CA ASP A 494 7.63 -25.30 -26.41
C ASP A 494 6.57 -26.36 -26.75
N ALA A 495 6.40 -27.39 -25.91
CA ALA A 495 5.46 -28.47 -26.16
C ALA A 495 4.00 -27.98 -26.24
N ILE A 496 3.61 -27.06 -25.37
CA ILE A 496 2.24 -26.52 -25.34
C ILE A 496 2.01 -25.52 -26.48
N MET A 497 2.93 -24.57 -26.70
CA MET A 497 2.75 -23.51 -27.70
C MET A 497 2.87 -24.04 -29.15
N ASN A 498 3.65 -25.11 -29.36
CA ASN A 498 3.75 -25.80 -30.65
C ASN A 498 2.81 -27.01 -30.78
N TYR A 499 1.80 -27.12 -29.90
CA TYR A 499 0.72 -28.12 -29.98
C TYR A 499 1.21 -29.58 -30.05
N LYS A 500 2.33 -29.91 -29.39
CA LYS A 500 2.93 -31.26 -29.37
C LYS A 500 2.22 -32.17 -28.35
N LYS A 501 0.97 -32.56 -28.64
CA LYS A 501 0.07 -33.25 -27.68
C LYS A 501 0.67 -34.48 -26.99
N GLU A 502 1.38 -35.35 -27.71
CA GLU A 502 2.03 -36.54 -27.14
C GLU A 502 3.21 -36.22 -26.21
N GLU A 503 3.96 -35.16 -26.51
CA GLU A 503 5.07 -34.71 -25.68
C GLU A 503 4.55 -34.02 -24.42
N THR A 504 3.51 -33.18 -24.57
CA THR A 504 2.80 -32.54 -23.46
C THR A 504 2.25 -33.58 -22.49
N ALA A 505 1.56 -34.63 -22.96
CA ALA A 505 1.05 -35.69 -22.09
C ALA A 505 2.16 -36.38 -21.28
N ARG A 506 3.27 -36.73 -21.95
CA ARG A 506 4.45 -37.33 -21.30
C ARG A 506 5.10 -36.39 -20.27
N LEU A 507 5.17 -35.10 -20.56
CA LEU A 507 5.72 -34.09 -19.64
C LEU A 507 4.81 -33.90 -18.41
N LEU A 508 3.49 -33.82 -18.60
CA LEU A 508 2.52 -33.69 -17.50
C LEU A 508 2.58 -34.89 -16.56
N GLU A 509 2.68 -36.11 -17.09
CA GLU A 509 2.85 -37.33 -16.30
C GLU A 509 4.17 -37.30 -15.50
N LYS A 510 5.28 -36.92 -16.15
CA LYS A 510 6.60 -36.84 -15.50
C LYS A 510 6.67 -35.79 -14.39
N LEU A 511 5.89 -34.72 -14.50
CA LEU A 511 5.80 -33.63 -13.52
C LEU A 511 4.67 -33.86 -12.50
N ASN A 512 3.95 -34.99 -12.61
CA ASN A 512 2.82 -35.34 -11.75
C ASN A 512 1.69 -34.28 -11.75
N ILE A 513 1.41 -33.69 -12.92
CA ILE A 513 0.39 -32.67 -13.11
C ILE A 513 -0.89 -33.34 -13.64
N VAL A 514 -1.98 -33.22 -12.90
CA VAL A 514 -3.29 -33.78 -13.28
C VAL A 514 -4.26 -32.68 -13.69
N LEU A 515 -4.64 -32.66 -14.98
CA LEU A 515 -5.67 -31.76 -15.52
C LEU A 515 -7.08 -32.28 -15.18
N LYS A 516 -7.98 -31.38 -14.76
CA LYS A 516 -9.34 -31.72 -14.28
C LYS A 516 -10.42 -31.16 -15.21
N GLY A 517 -11.48 -31.94 -15.44
CA GLY A 517 -12.65 -31.51 -16.23
C GLY A 517 -12.28 -30.87 -17.57
N ASP A 518 -12.90 -29.73 -17.84
CA ASP A 518 -12.74 -28.92 -19.06
C ASP A 518 -11.31 -28.38 -19.28
N ASP A 519 -10.41 -28.47 -18.29
CA ASP A 519 -9.01 -28.07 -18.47
C ASP A 519 -8.28 -28.95 -19.48
N LYS A 520 -8.79 -30.16 -19.74
CA LYS A 520 -8.23 -31.08 -20.75
C LYS A 520 -8.49 -30.63 -22.18
N ASP A 521 -9.54 -29.83 -22.39
CA ASP A 521 -9.96 -29.35 -23.70
C ASP A 521 -9.35 -27.98 -24.04
N LYS A 522 -8.62 -27.37 -23.08
CA LYS A 522 -7.90 -26.11 -23.30
C LYS A 522 -6.63 -26.38 -24.09
N ASP A 523 -6.30 -25.47 -25.01
CA ASP A 523 -5.08 -25.49 -25.80
C ASP A 523 -4.36 -24.13 -25.76
N GLY A 524 -3.11 -24.09 -26.23
CA GLY A 524 -2.30 -22.87 -26.35
C GLY A 524 -2.05 -22.14 -25.01
N LYS A 525 -2.20 -20.80 -25.00
CA LYS A 525 -1.92 -19.96 -23.82
C LYS A 525 -2.81 -20.31 -22.61
N ASN A 526 -4.05 -20.71 -22.84
CA ASN A 526 -4.98 -21.05 -21.77
C ASN A 526 -4.56 -22.34 -21.04
N LEU A 527 -4.13 -23.36 -21.80
CA LEU A 527 -3.56 -24.58 -21.24
C LEU A 527 -2.27 -24.28 -20.49
N LEU A 528 -1.37 -23.49 -21.10
CA LEU A 528 -0.11 -23.10 -20.48
C LEU A 528 -0.33 -22.44 -19.12
N LYS A 529 -1.28 -21.51 -19.03
CA LYS A 529 -1.65 -20.85 -17.77
C LYS A 529 -2.10 -21.84 -16.70
N VAL A 530 -2.94 -22.82 -17.04
CA VAL A 530 -3.42 -23.85 -16.10
C VAL A 530 -2.30 -24.78 -15.65
N VAL A 531 -1.49 -25.27 -16.60
CA VAL A 531 -0.37 -26.17 -16.33
C VAL A 531 0.64 -25.50 -15.39
N MET A 532 1.06 -24.28 -15.71
CA MET A 532 2.04 -23.55 -14.90
C MET A 532 1.51 -23.19 -13.51
N ARG A 533 0.23 -22.79 -13.39
CA ARG A 533 -0.41 -22.53 -12.08
C ARG A 533 -0.49 -23.77 -11.20
N THR A 534 -0.70 -24.94 -11.80
CA THR A 534 -0.78 -26.20 -11.07
C THR A 534 0.59 -26.68 -10.64
N TRP A 535 1.60 -26.47 -11.49
CA TRP A 535 2.96 -26.91 -11.23
C TRP A 535 3.72 -26.03 -10.24
N LEU A 536 3.68 -24.71 -10.42
CA LEU A 536 4.43 -23.73 -9.65
C LEU A 536 3.52 -22.57 -9.22
N PRO A 537 2.62 -22.76 -8.25
CA PRO A 537 1.66 -21.73 -7.86
C PRO A 537 2.37 -20.48 -7.30
N ALA A 538 2.08 -19.30 -7.86
CA ALA A 538 2.80 -18.09 -7.49
C ALA A 538 2.68 -17.71 -6.01
N GLY A 539 1.47 -17.87 -5.45
CA GLY A 539 1.20 -17.52 -4.06
C GLY A 539 2.03 -18.33 -3.06
N ASP A 540 2.32 -19.61 -3.34
CA ASP A 540 3.11 -20.46 -2.44
C ASP A 540 4.57 -19.96 -2.39
N ALA A 541 5.18 -19.73 -3.56
CA ALA A 541 6.55 -19.24 -3.64
C ALA A 541 6.74 -17.89 -2.94
N LEU A 542 5.79 -16.97 -3.14
CA LEU A 542 5.83 -15.64 -2.54
C LEU A 542 5.59 -15.67 -1.03
N PHE A 543 4.59 -16.41 -0.55
CA PHE A 543 4.30 -16.50 0.89
C PHE A 543 5.43 -17.19 1.65
N GLU A 544 6.03 -18.25 1.10
CA GLU A 544 7.24 -18.85 1.67
C GLU A 544 8.38 -17.83 1.76
N MET A 545 8.66 -17.10 0.68
CA MET A 545 9.71 -16.08 0.66
C MET A 545 9.46 -14.97 1.70
N ILE A 546 8.22 -14.48 1.80
CA ILE A 546 7.81 -13.44 2.74
C ILE A 546 7.97 -13.90 4.19
N THR A 547 7.46 -15.08 4.52
CA THR A 547 7.45 -15.58 5.91
C THR A 547 8.86 -15.95 6.41
N ILE A 548 9.71 -16.48 5.53
CA ILE A 548 11.08 -16.89 5.86
C ILE A 548 12.04 -15.69 5.95
N HIS A 549 11.97 -14.73 5.02
CA HIS A 549 13.00 -13.70 4.89
C HIS A 549 12.60 -12.32 5.43
N LEU A 550 11.32 -11.95 5.42
CA LEU A 550 10.91 -10.68 6.00
C LEU A 550 10.87 -10.77 7.53
N PRO A 551 11.28 -9.71 8.24
CA PRO A 551 11.34 -9.74 9.69
C PRO A 551 9.95 -9.58 10.32
N SER A 552 9.80 -10.13 11.52
CA SER A 552 8.68 -9.83 12.42
C SER A 552 8.79 -8.41 12.97
N PRO A 553 7.66 -7.82 13.42
CA PRO A 553 7.65 -6.57 14.19
C PRO A 553 8.64 -6.57 15.36
N VAL A 554 8.77 -7.70 16.06
CA VAL A 554 9.62 -7.84 17.24
C VAL A 554 11.10 -7.69 16.86
N THR A 555 11.52 -8.27 15.72
CA THR A 555 12.89 -8.11 15.24
C THR A 555 13.10 -6.72 14.64
N ALA A 556 12.16 -6.24 13.82
CA ALA A 556 12.28 -4.98 13.11
C ALA A 556 12.35 -3.77 14.06
N GLN A 557 11.47 -3.70 15.05
CA GLN A 557 11.41 -2.55 15.96
C GLN A 557 12.68 -2.39 16.80
N ARG A 558 13.42 -3.47 17.10
CA ARG A 558 14.67 -3.41 17.88
C ARG A 558 15.72 -2.51 17.25
N TYR A 559 15.86 -2.57 15.93
CA TYR A 559 16.78 -1.73 15.18
C TYR A 559 16.11 -0.51 14.56
N ARG A 560 14.77 -0.45 14.47
CA ARG A 560 14.07 0.73 13.91
C ARG A 560 13.70 1.79 14.94
N MET A 561 13.60 1.45 16.22
CA MET A 561 13.15 2.38 17.28
C MET A 561 13.90 3.72 17.23
N GLU A 562 15.22 3.70 17.08
CA GLU A 562 16.08 4.89 17.01
C GLU A 562 15.69 5.86 15.88
N ILE A 563 15.25 5.36 14.73
CA ILE A 563 14.83 6.20 13.61
C ILE A 563 13.38 6.68 13.78
N LEU A 564 12.56 5.84 14.41
CA LEU A 564 11.13 6.04 14.53
C LEU A 564 10.74 7.01 15.66
N TYR A 565 11.47 7.04 16.77
CA TYR A 565 11.14 7.85 17.95
C TYR A 565 12.05 9.06 18.07
N GLU A 566 11.49 10.26 18.30
CA GLU A 566 12.30 11.49 18.44
C GLU A 566 12.81 11.72 19.88
N GLY A 567 12.25 11.01 20.86
CA GLY A 567 12.61 11.18 22.26
C GLY A 567 13.90 10.46 22.68
N PRO A 568 14.26 10.57 23.97
CA PRO A 568 15.39 9.84 24.54
C PRO A 568 15.23 8.32 24.35
N GLN A 569 16.32 7.63 23.99
CA GLN A 569 16.28 6.19 23.71
C GLN A 569 16.11 5.31 24.96
N ASP A 570 16.31 5.89 26.13
CA ASP A 570 16.16 5.30 27.46
C ASP A 570 14.78 5.55 28.09
N ASP A 571 13.93 6.34 27.43
CA ASP A 571 12.55 6.59 27.87
C ASP A 571 11.69 5.32 27.83
N GLU A 572 10.69 5.23 28.71
CA GLU A 572 9.81 4.08 28.85
C GLU A 572 9.10 3.77 27.52
N ALA A 573 8.64 4.80 26.80
CA ALA A 573 8.04 4.65 25.48
C ALA A 573 9.04 4.10 24.44
N ALA A 574 10.29 4.55 24.46
CA ALA A 574 11.33 4.06 23.56
C ALA A 574 11.68 2.60 23.82
N VAL A 575 11.84 2.22 25.09
CA VAL A 575 12.14 0.84 25.51
C VAL A 575 10.98 -0.09 25.12
N ALA A 576 9.74 0.33 25.35
CA ALA A 576 8.56 -0.46 25.02
C ALA A 576 8.36 -0.62 23.50
N VAL A 577 8.61 0.44 22.71
CA VAL A 577 8.65 0.36 21.24
C VAL A 577 9.76 -0.57 20.77
N LYS A 578 10.95 -0.52 21.36
CA LYS A 578 12.07 -1.41 21.01
C LYS A 578 11.75 -2.88 21.29
N ALA A 579 10.99 -3.15 22.35
CA ALA A 579 10.62 -4.50 22.77
C ALA A 579 9.36 -5.05 22.07
N CYS A 580 8.59 -4.20 21.38
CA CYS A 580 7.24 -4.53 20.91
C CYS A 580 6.37 -5.06 22.07
N ASP A 581 6.34 -4.29 23.16
CA ASP A 581 5.69 -4.66 24.43
C ASP A 581 4.20 -4.26 24.43
N PRO A 582 3.26 -5.21 24.59
CA PRO A 582 1.83 -4.92 24.60
C PRO A 582 1.37 -4.39 25.97
N GLU A 583 2.13 -4.65 27.04
CA GLU A 583 1.83 -4.14 28.37
C GLU A 583 2.47 -2.76 28.62
N GLY A 584 3.35 -2.32 27.72
CA GLY A 584 3.97 -1.00 27.75
C GLY A 584 3.00 0.14 27.39
N PRO A 585 3.46 1.40 27.44
CA PRO A 585 2.67 2.54 27.03
C PRO A 585 2.23 2.42 25.56
N LEU A 586 0.99 2.83 25.29
CA LEU A 586 0.49 2.90 23.91
C LEU A 586 1.37 3.87 23.13
N MET A 587 1.92 3.40 22.02
CA MET A 587 2.56 4.22 21.00
C MET A 587 2.06 3.76 19.65
N MET A 588 1.24 4.58 19.00
CA MET A 588 0.73 4.33 17.66
C MET A 588 1.09 5.49 16.73
N TYR A 589 1.55 5.16 15.52
CA TYR A 589 1.79 6.15 14.48
C TYR A 589 0.64 6.10 13.46
N VAL A 590 -0.01 7.25 13.25
CA VAL A 590 -0.97 7.43 12.16
C VAL A 590 -0.20 7.89 10.93
N SER A 591 -0.25 7.05 9.89
CA SER A 591 0.49 7.30 8.65
C SER A 591 -0.34 8.08 7.62
N LYS A 592 -1.64 7.79 7.52
CA LYS A 592 -2.54 8.50 6.61
C LYS A 592 -3.99 8.46 7.06
N MET A 593 -4.80 9.34 6.46
CA MET A 593 -6.25 9.36 6.65
C MET A 593 -6.93 8.69 5.46
N VAL A 594 -7.63 7.58 5.70
CA VAL A 594 -8.35 6.84 4.66
C VAL A 594 -9.79 7.33 4.60
N PRO A 595 -10.29 7.78 3.43
CA PRO A 595 -11.68 8.20 3.31
C PRO A 595 -12.62 7.01 3.54
N THR A 596 -13.73 7.26 4.24
CA THR A 596 -14.77 6.26 4.46
C THR A 596 -15.86 6.34 3.38
N SER A 597 -16.69 5.31 3.26
CA SER A 597 -17.92 5.38 2.43
C SER A 597 -18.88 6.48 2.89
N ASP A 598 -18.82 6.82 4.18
CA ASP A 598 -19.61 7.90 4.75
C ASP A 598 -18.94 9.25 4.44
N LYS A 599 -19.59 10.02 3.56
CA LYS A 599 -19.07 11.31 3.09
C LYS A 599 -18.73 12.22 4.27
N GLY A 600 -17.46 12.62 4.36
CA GLY A 600 -16.95 13.59 5.34
C GLY A 600 -16.29 13.01 6.59
N ARG A 601 -16.16 11.68 6.72
CA ARG A 601 -15.37 11.04 7.77
C ARG A 601 -14.15 10.32 7.21
N PHE A 602 -13.10 10.25 8.02
CA PHE A 602 -11.86 9.56 7.69
C PHE A 602 -11.48 8.57 8.80
N TYR A 603 -10.91 7.44 8.40
CA TYR A 603 -10.22 6.52 9.31
C TYR A 603 -8.76 6.93 9.42
N ALA A 604 -8.25 7.07 10.64
CA ALA A 604 -6.83 7.22 10.88
C ALA A 604 -6.16 5.85 10.73
N PHE A 605 -5.43 5.66 9.63
CA PHE A 605 -4.72 4.42 9.32
C PHE A 605 -3.31 4.48 9.87
N GLY A 606 -2.92 3.47 10.65
CA GLY A 606 -1.64 3.47 11.31
C GLY A 606 -1.24 2.13 11.89
N ARG A 607 -0.11 2.13 12.59
CA ARG A 607 0.45 0.95 13.26
C ARG A 607 0.67 1.21 14.73
N VAL A 608 0.28 0.24 15.55
CA VAL A 608 0.60 0.21 16.98
C VAL A 608 2.03 -0.34 17.13
N PHE A 609 2.93 0.47 17.67
CA PHE A 609 4.32 0.09 17.92
C PHE A 609 4.55 -0.46 19.34
N SER A 610 3.82 0.06 20.33
CA SER A 610 3.84 -0.39 21.72
C SER A 610 2.44 -0.28 22.33
N GLY A 611 2.15 -1.07 23.35
CA GLY A 611 0.88 -1.12 24.05
C GLY A 611 -0.25 -1.76 23.25
N VAL A 612 -1.47 -1.59 23.75
CA VAL A 612 -2.73 -2.00 23.10
C VAL A 612 -3.62 -0.78 22.92
N VAL A 613 -4.23 -0.67 21.74
CA VAL A 613 -5.26 0.33 21.45
C VAL A 613 -6.64 -0.32 21.52
N SER A 614 -7.56 0.26 22.29
CA SER A 614 -8.92 -0.27 22.48
C SER A 614 -10.00 0.76 22.19
N SER A 615 -11.15 0.28 21.74
CA SER A 615 -12.36 1.10 21.56
C SER A 615 -12.78 1.70 22.92
N GLY A 616 -13.03 3.01 22.96
CA GLY A 616 -13.37 3.76 24.19
C GLY A 616 -12.17 4.20 25.03
N GLN A 617 -10.94 3.78 24.70
CA GLN A 617 -9.74 4.16 25.44
C GLN A 617 -9.44 5.66 25.27
N LYS A 618 -9.17 6.35 26.38
CA LYS A 618 -8.70 7.74 26.36
C LYS A 618 -7.24 7.79 25.94
N VAL A 619 -6.94 8.55 24.90
CA VAL A 619 -5.61 8.69 24.32
C VAL A 619 -5.26 10.16 24.09
N ARG A 620 -3.96 10.41 23.98
CA ARG A 620 -3.37 11.69 23.64
C ARG A 620 -2.99 11.67 22.17
N ILE A 621 -3.66 12.48 21.37
CA ILE A 621 -3.43 12.65 19.95
C ILE A 621 -2.45 13.82 19.81
N MET A 622 -1.24 13.52 19.37
CA MET A 622 -0.13 14.46 19.22
C MET A 622 0.10 14.70 17.73
N GLY A 623 -0.10 15.93 17.28
CA GLY A 623 0.18 16.32 15.91
C GLY A 623 1.68 16.50 15.64
N PRO A 624 2.06 16.76 14.39
CA PRO A 624 3.47 16.81 13.96
C PRO A 624 4.35 17.79 14.74
N ASN A 625 3.77 18.89 15.23
CA ASN A 625 4.51 19.99 15.88
C ASN A 625 4.48 19.91 17.41
N TYR A 626 3.84 18.88 17.98
CA TYR A 626 3.77 18.70 19.42
C TYR A 626 5.17 18.58 20.04
N THR A 627 5.37 19.27 21.16
CA THR A 627 6.57 19.18 21.99
C THR A 627 6.18 18.88 23.43
N PRO A 628 6.83 17.92 24.10
CA PRO A 628 6.52 17.61 25.50
C PRO A 628 6.56 18.85 26.39
N GLY A 629 5.53 19.01 27.21
CA GLY A 629 5.34 20.16 28.11
C GLY A 629 4.54 21.32 27.51
N LYS A 630 4.37 21.41 26.18
CA LYS A 630 3.47 22.38 25.54
C LYS A 630 2.08 21.78 25.31
N LYS A 631 1.06 22.65 25.26
CA LYS A 631 -0.33 22.26 24.90
C LYS A 631 -0.63 22.41 23.40
N GLU A 632 0.30 22.96 22.65
CA GLU A 632 0.17 23.14 21.21
C GLU A 632 0.17 21.77 20.50
N ASP A 633 -0.75 21.60 19.55
CA ASP A 633 -0.89 20.38 18.74
C ASP A 633 -1.15 19.08 19.56
N LEU A 634 -1.81 19.23 20.72
CA LEU A 634 -2.20 18.12 21.61
C LEU A 634 -3.73 18.09 21.82
N ALA A 635 -4.35 16.93 21.63
CA ALA A 635 -5.75 16.69 21.96
C ALA A 635 -5.93 15.39 22.76
N GLU A 636 -6.70 15.45 23.85
CA GLU A 636 -7.01 14.26 24.67
C GLU A 636 -8.45 13.83 24.43
N LYS A 637 -8.63 12.65 23.81
CA LYS A 637 -9.94 12.15 23.38
C LYS A 637 -10.01 10.64 23.49
N ALA A 638 -11.24 10.13 23.61
CA ALA A 638 -11.48 8.69 23.56
C ALA A 638 -11.56 8.23 22.10
N ILE A 639 -10.93 7.08 21.80
CA ILE A 639 -11.07 6.42 20.51
C ILE A 639 -12.50 5.91 20.39
N GLN A 640 -13.19 6.22 19.29
CA GLN A 640 -14.57 5.81 19.14
C GLN A 640 -14.67 4.31 18.85
N ARG A 641 -13.93 3.85 17.84
CA ARG A 641 -13.88 2.45 17.40
C ARG A 641 -12.52 2.13 16.79
N THR A 642 -12.06 0.90 16.98
CA THR A 642 -10.92 0.30 16.28
C THR A 642 -11.44 -0.61 15.17
N VAL A 643 -10.81 -0.56 14.00
CA VAL A 643 -11.23 -1.37 12.83
C VAL A 643 -10.04 -2.07 12.17
N LEU A 644 -10.26 -3.30 11.72
CA LEU A 644 -9.40 -4.03 10.80
C LEU A 644 -9.68 -3.55 9.37
N MET A 645 -8.62 -3.19 8.64
CA MET A 645 -8.72 -2.79 7.24
C MET A 645 -8.52 -4.03 6.33
N MET A 646 -9.55 -4.39 5.56
CA MET A 646 -9.56 -5.55 4.65
C MET A 646 -9.87 -5.11 3.22
N GLY A 647 -8.98 -4.28 2.65
CA GLY A 647 -9.16 -3.66 1.35
C GLY A 647 -10.38 -2.74 1.35
N ARG A 648 -11.46 -3.17 0.68
CA ARG A 648 -12.72 -2.42 0.57
C ARG A 648 -13.63 -2.54 1.80
N TYR A 649 -13.37 -3.51 2.66
CA TYR A 649 -14.18 -3.79 3.83
C TYR A 649 -13.45 -3.37 5.10
N VAL A 650 -14.23 -3.00 6.12
CA VAL A 650 -13.74 -2.69 7.46
C VAL A 650 -14.49 -3.55 8.46
N GLU A 651 -13.75 -4.21 9.34
CA GLU A 651 -14.34 -5.05 10.39
C GLU A 651 -14.05 -4.41 11.75
N PRO A 652 -15.08 -4.09 12.56
CA PRO A 652 -14.86 -3.55 13.89
C PRO A 652 -14.23 -4.60 14.81
N ILE A 653 -13.23 -4.19 15.57
CA ILE A 653 -12.53 -5.02 16.56
C ILE A 653 -12.39 -4.24 17.87
N GLU A 654 -12.46 -4.94 18.99
CA GLU A 654 -12.45 -4.29 20.30
C GLU A 654 -11.10 -3.64 20.59
N ASP A 655 -10.02 -4.36 20.29
CA ASP A 655 -8.66 -3.95 20.60
C ASP A 655 -7.63 -4.50 19.59
N VAL A 656 -6.48 -3.81 19.51
CA VAL A 656 -5.36 -4.16 18.64
C VAL A 656 -4.04 -4.03 19.40
N PRO A 657 -3.26 -5.13 19.54
CA PRO A 657 -1.98 -5.09 20.22
C PRO A 657 -0.85 -4.57 19.31
N CYS A 658 0.26 -4.19 19.94
CA CYS A 658 1.48 -3.74 19.26
C CYS A 658 1.98 -4.73 18.18
N GLY A 659 2.58 -4.18 17.12
CA GLY A 659 3.03 -4.90 15.94
C GLY A 659 2.01 -4.97 14.80
N ASN A 660 0.76 -4.58 15.05
CA ASN A 660 -0.35 -4.66 14.08
C ASN A 660 -0.71 -3.31 13.46
N ILE A 661 -1.30 -3.38 12.27
CA ILE A 661 -1.85 -2.25 11.53
C ILE A 661 -3.37 -2.20 11.78
N CYS A 662 -3.91 -1.01 12.02
CA CYS A 662 -5.34 -0.82 12.23
C CYS A 662 -5.82 0.56 11.77
N GLY A 663 -7.15 0.68 11.60
CA GLY A 663 -7.82 1.95 11.45
C GLY A 663 -8.46 2.40 12.76
N LEU A 664 -8.43 3.70 13.03
CA LEU A 664 -9.14 4.32 14.15
C LEU A 664 -10.23 5.27 13.67
N VAL A 665 -11.37 5.25 14.36
CA VAL A 665 -12.49 6.16 14.14
C VAL A 665 -12.52 7.23 15.24
N GLY A 666 -12.74 8.49 14.86
CA GLY A 666 -12.88 9.62 15.79
C GLY A 666 -11.62 10.45 16.03
N VAL A 667 -10.53 10.17 15.29
CA VAL A 667 -9.26 10.90 15.37
C VAL A 667 -9.19 12.04 14.34
N ASP A 668 -9.99 11.97 13.27
CA ASP A 668 -9.97 12.81 12.08
C ASP A 668 -10.30 14.30 12.31
N GLN A 669 -10.90 14.63 13.44
CA GLN A 669 -11.16 16.02 13.83
C GLN A 669 -9.93 16.71 14.44
N PHE A 670 -9.02 15.93 15.04
CA PHE A 670 -7.88 16.44 15.80
C PHE A 670 -6.56 16.27 15.05
N LEU A 671 -6.54 15.40 14.05
CA LEU A 671 -5.36 15.12 13.26
C LEU A 671 -5.66 15.31 11.77
N VAL A 672 -4.76 16.02 11.07
CA VAL A 672 -4.94 16.32 9.64
C VAL A 672 -4.29 15.27 8.75
N LYS A 673 -3.00 14.96 8.96
CA LYS A 673 -2.23 14.05 8.08
C LYS A 673 -1.61 12.89 8.85
N THR A 674 -0.59 13.20 9.63
CA THR A 674 0.23 12.25 10.38
C THR A 674 0.30 12.69 11.82
N GLY A 675 0.53 11.75 12.73
CA GLY A 675 0.63 12.04 14.14
C GLY A 675 0.93 10.82 14.97
N THR A 676 1.20 11.09 16.25
CA THR A 676 1.49 10.05 17.24
C THR A 676 0.35 10.00 18.24
N ILE A 677 -0.12 8.79 18.53
CA ILE A 677 -1.13 8.55 19.56
C ILE A 677 -0.46 7.83 20.71
N SER A 678 -0.59 8.36 21.92
CA SER A 678 0.00 7.77 23.12
C SER A 678 -0.91 7.84 24.34
N THR A 679 -0.66 6.94 25.29
CA THR A 679 -1.20 7.03 26.66
C THR A 679 -0.20 7.61 27.65
N PHE A 680 1.07 7.71 27.26
CA PHE A 680 2.14 8.21 28.13
C PHE A 680 2.21 9.74 28.10
N LYS A 681 2.44 10.35 29.28
CA LYS A 681 2.39 11.80 29.46
C LYS A 681 3.62 12.51 28.89
N ASP A 682 4.79 11.90 29.05
CA ASP A 682 6.06 12.47 28.63
C ASP A 682 6.52 11.89 27.27
N ALA A 683 5.60 11.24 26.56
CA ALA A 683 5.82 10.71 25.22
C ALA A 683 6.26 11.81 24.26
N HIS A 684 7.29 11.52 23.50
CA HIS A 684 7.70 12.34 22.36
C HIS A 684 6.99 11.86 21.10
N ASN A 685 7.00 12.70 20.07
CA ASN A 685 6.48 12.31 18.77
C ASN A 685 7.35 11.22 18.14
N MET A 686 6.70 10.33 17.39
CA MET A 686 7.38 9.56 16.38
C MET A 686 7.75 10.47 15.22
N ARG A 687 8.90 10.21 14.61
CA ARG A 687 9.51 11.09 13.62
C ARG A 687 8.57 11.32 12.44
N VAL A 688 8.30 12.56 12.08
CA VAL A 688 7.42 12.87 10.95
C VAL A 688 8.09 12.47 9.64
N MET A 689 7.30 12.07 8.64
CA MET A 689 7.82 11.69 7.32
C MET A 689 8.38 12.90 6.57
N LYS A 690 9.57 12.73 5.99
CA LYS A 690 10.10 13.66 4.99
C LYS A 690 9.72 13.14 3.61
N PHE A 691 8.85 13.85 2.91
CA PHE A 691 8.51 13.50 1.55
C PHE A 691 9.71 13.74 0.63
N SER A 692 10.01 12.78 -0.24
CA SER A 692 11.11 12.89 -1.19
C SER A 692 10.84 13.88 -2.32
N VAL A 693 9.56 14.18 -2.57
CA VAL A 693 9.10 15.04 -3.66
C VAL A 693 8.37 16.23 -3.07
N SER A 694 8.70 17.42 -3.57
CA SER A 694 8.01 18.65 -3.22
C SER A 694 6.83 18.89 -4.18
N PRO A 695 5.68 19.40 -3.69
CA PRO A 695 4.57 19.77 -4.56
C PRO A 695 4.92 21.07 -5.30
N VAL A 696 5.40 20.95 -6.53
CA VAL A 696 5.89 22.09 -7.34
C VAL A 696 4.85 22.66 -8.29
N VAL A 697 3.86 21.85 -8.68
CA VAL A 697 2.79 22.24 -9.61
C VAL A 697 1.59 22.77 -8.84
N ARG A 698 1.13 23.98 -9.16
CA ARG A 698 0.02 24.68 -8.50
C ARG A 698 -1.09 24.99 -9.49
N VAL A 699 -2.34 24.88 -9.06
CA VAL A 699 -3.52 25.36 -9.79
C VAL A 699 -4.38 26.18 -8.84
N ALA A 700 -4.86 27.35 -9.29
CA ALA A 700 -5.87 28.11 -8.57
C ALA A 700 -7.26 27.52 -8.87
N VAL A 701 -8.06 27.39 -7.82
CA VAL A 701 -9.41 26.82 -7.87
C VAL A 701 -10.44 27.80 -7.33
N GLU A 702 -11.51 28.00 -8.09
CA GLU A 702 -12.65 28.81 -7.71
C GLU A 702 -13.94 27.99 -7.87
N PRO A 703 -14.97 28.21 -7.03
CA PRO A 703 -16.26 27.61 -7.28
C PRO A 703 -16.92 28.32 -8.47
N GLN A 704 -17.61 27.59 -9.37
CA GLN A 704 -18.33 28.26 -10.47
C GLN A 704 -19.40 29.22 -9.95
N ASN A 705 -20.05 28.85 -8.84
CA ASN A 705 -21.01 29.69 -8.13
C ASN A 705 -20.38 30.21 -6.83
N ALA A 706 -20.35 31.54 -6.64
CA ALA A 706 -19.79 32.15 -5.44
C ALA A 706 -20.48 31.69 -4.13
N SER A 707 -21.76 31.30 -4.19
CA SER A 707 -22.51 30.77 -3.05
C SER A 707 -21.97 29.43 -2.51
N ASP A 708 -21.26 28.66 -3.35
CA ASP A 708 -20.71 27.36 -2.99
C ASP A 708 -19.30 27.46 -2.37
N LEU A 709 -18.77 28.67 -2.17
CA LEU A 709 -17.46 28.91 -1.53
C LEU A 709 -17.29 28.18 -0.19
N PRO A 710 -18.29 28.12 0.73
CA PRO A 710 -18.15 27.35 1.96
C PRO A 710 -17.93 25.85 1.73
N LYS A 711 -18.53 25.27 0.68
CA LYS A 711 -18.33 23.87 0.30
C LYS A 711 -16.93 23.65 -0.29
N LEU A 712 -16.42 24.60 -1.07
CA LEU A 712 -15.05 24.55 -1.58
C LEU A 712 -14.04 24.54 -0.43
N VAL A 713 -14.17 25.47 0.52
CA VAL A 713 -13.26 25.57 1.68
C VAL A 713 -13.27 24.28 2.51
N GLU A 714 -14.46 23.71 2.75
CA GLU A 714 -14.58 22.43 3.44
C GLU A 714 -14.03 21.26 2.61
N GLY A 715 -14.25 21.25 1.30
CA GLY A 715 -13.68 20.27 0.38
C GLY A 715 -12.16 20.32 0.33
N LEU A 716 -11.55 21.50 0.31
CA LEU A 716 -10.10 21.70 0.35
C LEU A 716 -9.50 21.16 1.66
N LYS A 717 -10.15 21.38 2.80
CA LYS A 717 -9.73 20.79 4.08
C LYS A 717 -9.77 19.27 4.04
N ARG A 718 -10.78 18.68 3.39
CA ARG A 718 -10.89 17.22 3.23
C ARG A 718 -9.85 16.66 2.28
N LEU A 719 -9.57 17.35 1.18
CA LEU A 719 -8.52 16.99 0.23
C LEU A 719 -7.15 16.99 0.92
N ALA A 720 -6.84 18.05 1.68
CA ALA A 720 -5.62 18.18 2.46
C ALA A 720 -5.44 17.10 3.55
N LYS A 721 -6.54 16.48 4.01
CA LYS A 721 -6.49 15.32 4.92
C LYS A 721 -6.29 14.00 4.18
N SER A 722 -6.97 13.84 3.05
CA SER A 722 -6.99 12.63 2.21
C SER A 722 -5.61 12.34 1.59
N ASP A 723 -4.94 13.37 1.07
CA ASP A 723 -3.64 13.23 0.41
C ASP A 723 -2.49 13.75 1.30
N PRO A 724 -1.46 12.94 1.59
CA PRO A 724 -0.35 13.37 2.44
C PRO A 724 0.49 14.51 1.86
N MET A 725 0.62 14.63 0.54
CA MET A 725 1.50 15.61 -0.12
C MET A 725 0.78 16.87 -0.55
N VAL A 726 -0.51 16.79 -0.90
CA VAL A 726 -1.25 17.94 -1.40
C VAL A 726 -1.17 19.11 -0.41
N GLN A 727 -0.94 20.30 -0.95
CA GLN A 727 -0.97 21.55 -0.18
C GLN A 727 -2.13 22.39 -0.69
N CYS A 728 -3.08 22.68 0.19
CA CYS A 728 -4.17 23.60 -0.08
C CYS A 728 -3.88 24.90 0.67
N ILE A 729 -3.55 25.96 -0.07
CA ILE A 729 -3.12 27.24 0.49
C ILE A 729 -4.12 28.31 0.04
N ILE A 730 -4.38 29.28 0.90
CA ILE A 730 -5.14 30.48 0.54
C ILE A 730 -4.10 31.60 0.43
N GLU A 731 -3.96 32.17 -0.76
CA GLU A 731 -3.09 33.33 -0.97
C GLU A 731 -3.75 34.61 -0.45
N GLU A 732 -2.96 35.65 -0.19
CA GLU A 732 -3.47 36.95 0.29
C GLU A 732 -4.43 37.61 -0.72
N SER A 733 -4.29 37.29 -2.00
CA SER A 733 -5.21 37.68 -3.08
C SER A 733 -6.64 37.10 -2.88
N GLY A 734 -6.79 36.11 -2.01
CA GLY A 734 -8.02 35.35 -1.82
C GLY A 734 -8.13 34.11 -2.73
N GLU A 735 -7.13 33.86 -3.58
CA GLU A 735 -7.10 32.67 -4.43
C GLU A 735 -6.85 31.40 -3.60
N HIS A 736 -7.63 30.35 -3.89
CA HIS A 736 -7.40 29.03 -3.31
C HIS A 736 -6.48 28.23 -4.24
N ILE A 737 -5.29 27.89 -3.75
CA ILE A 737 -4.28 27.16 -4.50
C ILE A 737 -4.24 25.69 -4.06
N VAL A 738 -4.27 24.78 -5.02
CA VAL A 738 -3.99 23.36 -4.81
C VAL A 738 -2.64 23.04 -5.46
N ALA A 739 -1.69 22.59 -4.65
CA ALA A 739 -0.37 22.19 -5.11
C ALA A 739 -0.18 20.67 -5.01
N GLY A 740 0.33 20.05 -6.08
CA GLY A 740 0.59 18.61 -6.19
C GLY A 740 2.01 18.32 -6.70
N ALA A 741 2.37 17.03 -6.67
CA ALA A 741 3.69 16.54 -7.10
C ALA A 741 3.94 16.75 -8.60
N GLY A 742 2.89 16.55 -9.39
CA GLY A 742 2.93 16.52 -10.85
C GLY A 742 1.52 16.70 -11.43
N GLU A 743 1.44 16.74 -12.75
CA GLU A 743 0.20 17.03 -13.49
C GLU A 743 -0.89 15.97 -13.24
N LEU A 744 -0.53 14.68 -13.28
CA LEU A 744 -1.48 13.58 -13.08
C LEU A 744 -2.04 13.55 -11.66
N HIS A 745 -1.17 13.75 -10.66
CA HIS A 745 -1.62 13.83 -9.28
C HIS A 745 -2.56 15.02 -9.07
N LEU A 746 -2.25 16.19 -9.63
CA LEU A 746 -3.11 17.36 -9.51
C LEU A 746 -4.45 17.17 -10.23
N GLU A 747 -4.48 16.54 -11.41
CA GLU A 747 -5.70 16.15 -12.13
C GLU A 747 -6.63 15.33 -11.22
N ILE A 748 -6.09 14.30 -10.56
CA ILE A 748 -6.84 13.43 -9.66
C ILE A 748 -7.29 14.18 -8.40
N CYS A 749 -6.43 15.00 -7.78
CA CYS A 749 -6.83 15.82 -6.64
C CYS A 749 -7.98 16.78 -6.97
N LEU A 750 -7.94 17.39 -8.16
CA LEU A 750 -8.99 18.31 -8.60
C LEU A 750 -10.29 17.57 -8.92
N LYS A 751 -10.21 16.33 -9.43
CA LYS A 751 -11.37 15.47 -9.63
C LYS A 751 -11.97 15.00 -8.31
N ASP A 752 -11.14 14.55 -7.36
CA ASP A 752 -11.57 14.19 -5.98
C ASP A 752 -12.23 15.40 -5.30
N LEU A 753 -11.70 16.61 -5.51
CA LEU A 753 -12.26 17.83 -4.96
C LEU A 753 -13.67 18.12 -5.54
N GLU A 754 -13.80 18.05 -6.86
CA GLU A 754 -15.04 18.34 -7.59
C GLU A 754 -16.13 17.29 -7.36
N GLU A 755 -15.79 16.00 -7.39
CA GLU A 755 -16.75 14.89 -7.33
C GLU A 755 -17.04 14.41 -5.90
N ASP A 756 -16.02 14.23 -5.07
CA ASP A 756 -16.14 13.52 -3.79
C ASP A 756 -16.12 14.44 -2.56
N HIS A 757 -15.23 15.43 -2.52
CA HIS A 757 -14.98 16.23 -1.33
C HIS A 757 -15.88 17.46 -1.23
N ALA A 758 -15.86 18.33 -2.24
CA ALA A 758 -16.70 19.53 -2.31
C ALA A 758 -18.04 19.25 -3.01
N GLY A 759 -18.05 18.37 -4.02
CA GLY A 759 -19.27 18.00 -4.75
C GLY A 759 -19.88 19.16 -5.54
N ILE A 760 -19.03 20.04 -6.09
CA ILE A 760 -19.43 21.26 -6.80
C ILE A 760 -18.57 21.44 -8.06
N PRO A 761 -19.13 22.03 -9.13
CA PRO A 761 -18.35 22.39 -10.31
C PRO A 761 -17.27 23.42 -9.99
N LEU A 762 -16.05 23.17 -10.46
CA LEU A 762 -14.90 24.05 -10.22
C LEU A 762 -14.49 24.80 -11.49
N LYS A 763 -14.00 26.02 -11.31
CA LYS A 763 -13.22 26.77 -12.30
C LYS A 763 -11.75 26.64 -11.92
N LYS A 764 -10.93 26.17 -12.85
CA LYS A 764 -9.53 25.80 -12.64
C LYS A 764 -8.68 26.67 -13.56
N THR A 765 -7.60 27.27 -13.05
CA THR A 765 -6.63 27.96 -13.90
C THR A 765 -5.67 26.97 -14.55
N ASP A 766 -4.87 27.46 -15.50
CA ASP A 766 -3.74 26.69 -16.01
C ASP A 766 -2.73 26.41 -14.87
N PRO A 767 -2.05 25.25 -14.91
CA PRO A 767 -1.06 24.90 -13.92
C PRO A 767 0.16 25.83 -14.02
N VAL A 768 0.61 26.30 -12.87
CA VAL A 768 1.77 27.18 -12.71
C VAL A 768 2.80 26.54 -11.78
N VAL A 769 4.06 26.94 -11.92
CA VAL A 769 5.18 26.37 -11.18
C VAL A 769 5.60 27.28 -10.03
N SER A 770 6.00 26.67 -8.92
CA SER A 770 6.62 27.38 -7.79
C SER A 770 8.08 27.67 -8.10
N TYR A 771 8.51 28.93 -8.02
CA TYR A 771 9.92 29.32 -8.15
C TYR A 771 10.59 29.44 -6.78
N ARG A 772 11.91 29.62 -6.76
CA ARG A 772 12.66 30.04 -5.58
C ARG A 772 13.49 31.27 -5.90
N GLU A 773 13.77 32.08 -4.90
CA GLU A 773 14.63 33.24 -5.06
C GLU A 773 16.00 32.97 -4.41
N SER A 774 17.06 33.36 -5.08
CA SER A 774 18.44 33.16 -4.62
C SER A 774 19.29 34.39 -4.92
N VAL A 775 20.59 34.32 -4.61
CA VAL A 775 21.57 35.38 -4.89
C VAL A 775 22.76 34.78 -5.62
N GLN A 776 23.36 35.54 -6.54
CA GLN A 776 24.55 35.08 -7.28
C GLN A 776 25.85 35.50 -6.61
N ASP A 777 25.88 36.69 -6.02
CA ASP A 777 27.12 37.32 -5.53
C ASP A 777 26.99 37.69 -4.04
N GLU A 778 28.08 38.09 -3.41
CA GLU A 778 28.01 38.77 -2.11
C GLU A 778 27.42 40.18 -2.27
N SER A 779 26.63 40.63 -1.28
CA SER A 779 26.14 42.00 -1.21
C SER A 779 27.26 43.02 -1.46
N SER A 780 27.07 43.83 -2.51
CA SER A 780 28.03 44.86 -2.95
C SER A 780 28.30 45.94 -1.89
N ILE A 781 27.35 46.18 -0.99
CA ILE A 781 27.45 47.14 0.11
C ILE A 781 27.04 46.50 1.45
N MET A 782 27.50 47.09 2.56
CA MET A 782 27.00 46.75 3.89
C MET A 782 25.58 47.30 4.04
N CYS A 783 24.58 46.43 4.16
CA CYS A 783 23.19 46.85 4.27
C CYS A 783 22.86 47.25 5.70
N LEU A 784 22.14 48.36 5.85
CA LEU A 784 21.76 48.94 7.12
C LEU A 784 20.24 49.13 7.15
N SER A 785 19.60 48.73 8.25
CA SER A 785 18.22 49.14 8.56
C SER A 785 18.09 49.57 10.01
N LYS A 786 17.25 50.59 10.23
CA LYS A 786 16.94 51.18 11.53
C LYS A 786 15.59 50.67 12.04
N SER A 787 15.44 50.58 13.35
CA SER A 787 14.14 50.33 13.99
C SER A 787 13.19 51.51 13.84
N PRO A 788 11.87 51.29 13.95
CA PRO A 788 10.89 52.38 13.97
C PRO A 788 11.21 53.47 15.00
N ASN A 789 11.73 53.07 16.17
CA ASN A 789 12.22 54.01 17.20
C ASN A 789 13.60 54.63 16.90
N LYS A 790 14.25 54.26 15.80
CA LYS A 790 15.57 54.75 15.32
C LYS A 790 16.77 54.46 16.24
N HIS A 791 16.56 53.73 17.33
CA HIS A 791 17.61 53.44 18.33
C HIS A 791 18.37 52.15 18.05
N ASN A 792 17.76 51.20 17.35
CA ASN A 792 18.40 49.94 16.97
C ASN A 792 18.77 49.96 15.49
N ARG A 793 19.93 49.41 15.16
CA ARG A 793 20.41 49.33 13.78
C ARG A 793 21.06 47.97 13.56
N LEU A 794 20.71 47.33 12.45
CA LEU A 794 21.27 46.04 12.03
C LEU A 794 22.12 46.26 10.79
N PHE A 795 23.31 45.67 10.78
CA PHE A 795 24.24 45.67 9.66
C PHE A 795 24.45 44.24 9.17
N MET A 796 24.06 43.96 7.93
CA MET A 796 24.11 42.62 7.37
C MET A 796 24.64 42.61 5.94
N LYS A 797 25.07 41.43 5.50
CA LYS A 797 25.32 41.09 4.08
C LYS A 797 24.76 39.71 3.76
N ALA A 798 24.40 39.51 2.50
CA ALA A 798 24.05 38.21 1.94
C ALA A 798 25.16 37.70 1.03
N CYS A 799 25.34 36.38 0.95
CA CYS A 799 26.15 35.71 -0.05
C CYS A 799 25.52 34.35 -0.42
N PRO A 800 25.85 33.78 -1.59
CA PRO A 800 25.38 32.44 -1.95
C PRO A 800 25.99 31.39 -1.02
N LEU A 801 25.24 30.32 -0.75
CA LEU A 801 25.79 29.10 -0.16
C LEU A 801 26.65 28.37 -1.20
N PRO A 802 27.72 27.66 -0.76
CA PRO A 802 28.49 26.79 -1.63
C PRO A 802 27.62 25.75 -2.34
N ASP A 803 27.95 25.43 -3.59
CA ASP A 803 27.25 24.40 -4.36
C ASP A 803 27.23 23.05 -3.62
N GLY A 804 26.10 22.36 -3.66
CA GLY A 804 25.90 21.08 -2.96
C GLY A 804 25.53 21.23 -1.48
N LEU A 805 25.81 22.36 -0.81
CA LEU A 805 25.40 22.56 0.58
C LEU A 805 23.87 22.70 0.74
N PRO A 806 23.14 23.45 -0.12
CA PRO A 806 21.68 23.44 -0.11
C PRO A 806 21.08 22.03 -0.22
N GLU A 807 21.66 21.18 -1.07
CA GLU A 807 21.22 19.79 -1.27
C GLU A 807 21.50 18.92 -0.05
N ASP A 808 22.63 19.12 0.64
CA ASP A 808 22.95 18.41 1.90
C ASP A 808 21.99 18.81 3.03
N ILE A 809 21.60 20.08 3.11
CA ILE A 809 20.59 20.56 4.06
C ILE A 809 19.23 19.93 3.74
N ASP A 810 18.83 19.93 2.46
CA ASP A 810 17.59 19.28 2.00
C ASP A 810 17.60 17.76 2.20
N LYS A 811 18.76 17.10 2.14
CA LYS A 811 18.90 15.67 2.46
C LYS A 811 18.95 15.41 3.97
N GLY A 812 19.15 16.46 4.77
CA GLY A 812 19.26 16.38 6.22
C GLY A 812 20.63 15.89 6.71
N GLN A 813 21.66 15.94 5.88
CA GLN A 813 23.05 15.69 6.28
C GLN A 813 23.59 16.82 7.17
N VAL A 814 23.06 18.04 6.99
CA VAL A 814 23.29 19.20 7.84
C VAL A 814 21.94 19.65 8.39
N ASN A 815 21.74 19.53 9.70
CA ASN A 815 20.47 19.82 10.35
C ASN A 815 20.63 20.89 11.46
N PRO A 816 19.62 21.74 11.70
CA PRO A 816 19.58 22.61 12.88
C PRO A 816 19.72 21.85 14.21
N ARG A 817 19.22 20.61 14.29
CA ARG A 817 19.22 19.77 15.49
C ARG A 817 20.56 19.09 15.77
N ASP A 818 21.49 19.07 14.82
CA ASP A 818 22.81 18.45 15.01
C ASP A 818 23.61 19.20 16.07
N ASP A 819 24.48 18.47 16.79
CA ASP A 819 25.46 19.12 17.65
C ASP A 819 26.31 20.11 16.85
N PHE A 820 26.36 21.34 17.32
CA PHE A 820 26.97 22.44 16.58
C PHE A 820 28.47 22.24 16.31
N LYS A 821 29.18 21.42 17.10
CA LYS A 821 30.60 21.11 16.85
C LYS A 821 30.77 20.09 15.74
N ILE A 822 29.91 19.06 15.72
CA ILE A 822 29.90 18.05 14.65
C ILE A 822 29.55 18.72 13.32
N ARG A 823 28.47 19.53 13.33
CA ARG A 823 28.06 20.33 12.17
C ARG A 823 29.17 21.25 11.68
N ALA A 824 29.84 21.97 12.59
CA ALA A 824 30.93 22.86 12.23
C ALA A 824 32.12 22.12 11.60
N ARG A 825 32.46 20.93 12.10
CA ARG A 825 33.52 20.11 11.51
C ARG A 825 33.15 19.65 10.10
N TYR A 826 31.94 19.15 9.91
CA TYR A 826 31.46 18.72 8.58
C TYR A 826 31.52 19.86 7.55
N LEU A 827 31.03 21.05 7.93
CA LEU A 827 31.07 22.23 7.05
C LEU A 827 32.51 22.67 6.74
N SER A 828 33.41 22.60 7.72
CA SER A 828 34.82 22.95 7.52
C SER A 828 35.55 21.96 6.61
N ASP A 829 35.34 20.66 6.83
CA ASP A 829 36.04 19.60 6.10
C ASP A 829 35.54 19.45 4.65
N LYS A 830 34.21 19.58 4.42
CA LYS A 830 33.59 19.35 3.09
C LYS A 830 33.43 20.60 2.25
N TYR A 831 33.14 21.74 2.88
CA TYR A 831 32.79 23.00 2.19
C TYR A 831 33.75 24.14 2.51
N GLU A 832 34.91 23.84 3.11
CA GLU A 832 35.96 24.81 3.47
C GLU A 832 35.45 25.99 4.31
N TRP A 833 34.41 25.76 5.10
CA TRP A 833 33.87 26.79 5.99
C TRP A 833 34.78 27.08 7.18
N ASP A 834 34.79 28.34 7.62
CA ASP A 834 35.44 28.69 8.87
C ASP A 834 34.72 28.03 10.05
N ALA A 835 35.47 27.26 10.84
CA ALA A 835 34.91 26.50 11.95
C ALA A 835 34.35 27.38 13.07
N THR A 836 34.77 28.64 13.20
CA THR A 836 34.24 29.57 14.21
C THR A 836 32.89 30.16 13.76
N GLU A 837 32.76 30.51 12.49
CA GLU A 837 31.50 30.96 11.89
C GLU A 837 30.46 29.83 11.84
N ALA A 838 30.88 28.61 11.49
CA ALA A 838 30.01 27.45 11.43
C ALA A 838 29.37 27.10 12.78
N ARG A 839 30.04 27.42 13.90
CA ARG A 839 29.48 27.28 15.26
C ARG A 839 28.48 28.37 15.63
N LYS A 840 28.52 29.51 14.92
CA LYS A 840 27.66 30.68 15.14
C LYS A 840 26.47 30.77 14.19
N ILE A 841 26.11 29.67 13.53
CA ILE A 841 24.84 29.56 12.81
C ILE A 841 23.70 29.67 13.82
N TRP A 842 22.84 30.67 13.66
CA TRP A 842 21.70 30.92 14.52
C TRP A 842 20.47 30.11 14.12
N ALA A 843 20.18 30.06 12.81
CA ALA A 843 18.98 29.42 12.30
C ALA A 843 19.13 29.00 10.84
N PHE A 844 18.31 28.01 10.46
CA PHE A 844 18.05 27.57 9.10
C PHE A 844 16.68 28.10 8.70
N GLY A 845 16.48 28.53 7.45
CA GLY A 845 15.22 29.13 7.01
C GLY A 845 14.85 28.75 5.57
N PRO A 846 13.56 28.81 5.19
CA PRO A 846 12.42 29.06 6.06
C PRO A 846 12.05 27.84 6.93
N GLU A 847 11.13 28.04 7.88
CA GLU A 847 10.52 27.03 8.76
C GLU A 847 11.52 26.21 9.60
N GLY A 848 12.69 26.78 9.87
CA GLY A 848 13.70 26.14 10.70
C GLY A 848 14.50 25.03 10.02
N THR A 849 14.16 24.59 8.81
CA THR A 849 14.85 23.48 8.11
C THR A 849 15.29 23.82 6.69
N GLY A 850 14.90 24.98 6.16
CA GLY A 850 15.23 25.35 4.78
C GLY A 850 16.72 25.67 4.56
N PRO A 851 17.17 25.62 3.30
CA PRO A 851 18.57 25.79 2.91
C PRO A 851 18.98 27.27 2.82
N ASN A 852 18.74 28.03 3.88
CA ASN A 852 19.24 29.39 4.06
C ASN A 852 19.79 29.52 5.48
N LEU A 853 20.90 30.23 5.67
CA LEU A 853 21.60 30.28 6.95
C LEU A 853 21.69 31.71 7.46
N LEU A 854 21.33 31.91 8.73
CA LEU A 854 21.63 33.13 9.46
C LEU A 854 22.85 32.90 10.35
N VAL A 855 23.92 33.66 10.14
CA VAL A 855 25.21 33.50 10.82
C VAL A 855 25.60 34.77 11.53
N ASP A 856 25.97 34.66 12.81
CA ASP A 856 26.53 35.76 13.58
C ASP A 856 28.05 35.87 13.35
N VAL A 857 28.48 36.98 12.75
CA VAL A 857 29.90 37.30 12.57
C VAL A 857 30.32 38.54 13.39
N THR A 858 29.46 38.98 14.32
CA THR A 858 29.72 40.14 15.18
C THR A 858 30.83 39.86 16.20
N LYS A 859 31.43 40.95 16.72
CA LYS A 859 32.47 40.91 17.75
C LYS A 859 32.19 41.97 18.82
N GLY A 860 32.02 41.53 20.08
CA GLY A 860 31.93 42.43 21.23
C GLY A 860 30.60 43.18 21.40
N VAL A 861 29.52 42.75 20.74
CA VAL A 861 28.20 43.39 20.83
C VAL A 861 27.47 42.96 22.10
N GLN A 862 27.10 43.94 22.95
CA GLN A 862 26.30 43.70 24.15
C GLN A 862 24.82 43.50 23.79
N TYR A 863 24.10 42.71 24.59
CA TYR A 863 22.66 42.42 24.43
C TYR A 863 22.24 41.67 23.15
N LEU A 864 23.20 41.18 22.34
CA LEU A 864 22.91 40.46 21.09
C LEU A 864 22.04 39.21 21.32
N ASN A 865 22.29 38.46 22.39
CA ASN A 865 21.52 37.27 22.74
C ASN A 865 20.06 37.57 23.08
N GLU A 866 19.75 38.78 23.57
CA GLU A 866 18.37 39.16 23.93
C GLU A 866 17.49 39.40 22.71
N ILE A 867 18.09 39.83 21.59
CA ILE A 867 17.36 40.09 20.35
C ILE A 867 17.35 38.88 19.41
N LYS A 868 18.08 37.81 19.73
CA LYS A 868 18.30 36.65 18.86
C LYS A 868 16.98 36.09 18.35
N ASP A 869 16.02 35.83 19.23
CA ASP A 869 14.73 35.27 18.87
C ASP A 869 13.93 36.19 17.93
N SER A 870 14.04 37.51 18.11
CA SER A 870 13.38 38.50 17.25
C SER A 870 14.03 38.59 15.87
N VAL A 871 15.36 38.53 15.79
CA VAL A 871 16.07 38.51 14.49
C VAL A 871 15.78 37.19 13.76
N VAL A 872 15.80 36.06 14.47
CA VAL A 872 15.46 34.75 13.91
C VAL A 872 14.02 34.74 13.40
N ALA A 873 13.05 35.28 14.14
CA ALA A 873 11.67 35.40 13.67
C ALA A 873 11.56 36.25 12.40
N GLY A 874 12.26 37.39 12.34
CA GLY A 874 12.34 38.21 11.12
C GLY A 874 12.98 37.48 9.95
N PHE A 875 14.01 36.68 10.21
CA PHE A 875 14.68 35.84 9.20
C PHE A 875 13.80 34.70 8.68
N GLN A 876 13.05 34.00 9.55
CA GLN A 876 12.11 32.97 9.12
C GLN A 876 11.02 33.55 8.21
N TRP A 877 10.55 34.75 8.53
CA TRP A 877 9.56 35.44 7.71
C TRP A 877 10.15 35.90 6.38
N ALA A 878 11.30 36.56 6.39
CA ALA A 878 11.95 37.05 5.18
C ALA A 878 12.33 35.90 4.23
N THR A 879 12.82 34.78 4.74
CA THR A 879 13.16 33.61 3.88
C THR A 879 11.93 32.87 3.35
N LYS A 880 10.76 33.05 3.96
CA LYS A 880 9.49 32.52 3.48
C LYS A 880 8.87 33.41 2.40
N GLU A 881 8.90 34.72 2.60
CA GLU A 881 8.41 35.71 1.63
C GLU A 881 9.61 36.54 1.16
N SER A 882 10.25 36.14 0.06
CA SER A 882 11.41 36.88 -0.47
C SER A 882 11.02 38.19 -1.17
N VAL A 883 12.02 38.99 -1.53
CA VAL A 883 11.84 40.39 -1.96
C VAL A 883 11.28 40.54 -3.40
N LEU A 884 11.58 39.64 -4.34
CA LEU A 884 11.21 39.84 -5.74
C LEU A 884 9.73 39.58 -6.00
N CYS A 885 9.21 38.42 -5.59
CA CYS A 885 7.82 38.03 -5.82
C CYS A 885 7.22 37.20 -4.67
N GLU A 886 7.78 37.35 -3.47
CA GLU A 886 7.33 36.65 -2.25
C GLU A 886 7.29 35.12 -2.43
N GLU A 887 8.27 34.56 -3.15
CA GLU A 887 8.54 33.13 -3.13
C GLU A 887 9.61 32.80 -2.08
N ASN A 888 9.72 31.53 -1.68
CA ASN A 888 10.70 31.12 -0.68
C ASN A 888 12.14 31.36 -1.19
N MET A 889 13.00 31.85 -0.30
CA MET A 889 14.44 31.95 -0.56
C MET A 889 15.08 30.56 -0.59
N ARG A 890 16.15 30.38 -1.37
CA ARG A 890 16.97 29.17 -1.40
C ARG A 890 18.44 29.53 -1.60
N GLY A 891 19.32 28.87 -0.85
CA GLY A 891 20.76 28.94 -1.10
C GLY A 891 21.41 30.23 -0.62
N VAL A 892 20.82 30.95 0.34
CA VAL A 892 21.32 32.26 0.79
C VAL A 892 21.88 32.17 2.21
N ARG A 893 23.10 32.68 2.39
CA ARG A 893 23.73 32.92 3.69
C ARG A 893 23.65 34.40 4.03
N PHE A 894 23.12 34.72 5.22
CA PHE A 894 23.11 36.06 5.77
C PHE A 894 24.07 36.16 6.95
N ASN A 895 24.97 37.14 6.88
CA ASN A 895 25.96 37.42 7.91
C ASN A 895 25.58 38.70 8.66
N ILE A 896 25.43 38.60 9.99
CA ILE A 896 25.24 39.75 10.87
C ILE A 896 26.61 40.31 11.23
N HIS A 897 26.95 41.46 10.66
CA HIS A 897 28.27 42.08 10.85
C HIS A 897 28.35 42.96 12.09
N ASP A 898 27.31 43.76 12.34
CA ASP A 898 27.26 44.63 13.50
C ASP A 898 25.81 44.94 13.90
N VAL A 899 25.61 45.32 15.16
CA VAL A 899 24.32 45.73 15.70
C VAL A 899 24.52 46.85 16.72
N THR A 900 23.84 47.98 16.52
CA THR A 900 23.71 49.00 17.58
C THR A 900 22.37 48.82 18.27
N LEU A 901 22.37 48.64 19.59
CA LEU A 901 21.17 48.42 20.39
C LEU A 901 20.97 49.52 21.43
N HIS A 902 19.71 49.87 21.67
CA HIS A 902 19.35 50.74 22.80
C HIS A 902 19.76 50.08 24.13
N ALA A 903 19.98 50.84 25.20
CA ALA A 903 20.39 50.30 26.51
C ALA A 903 19.27 49.57 27.27
N ASP A 904 18.02 50.03 27.13
CA ASP A 904 16.85 49.41 27.78
C ASP A 904 16.13 48.38 26.89
N ALA A 905 15.80 47.22 27.46
CA ALA A 905 15.14 46.10 26.76
C ALA A 905 13.75 46.46 26.21
N ILE A 906 13.04 47.40 26.85
CA ILE A 906 11.71 47.86 26.41
C ILE A 906 11.77 48.44 24.98
N HIS A 907 12.89 49.07 24.63
CA HIS A 907 13.11 49.64 23.29
C HIS A 907 13.69 48.63 22.28
N ARG A 908 13.88 47.36 22.68
CA ARG A 908 14.41 46.26 21.86
C ARG A 908 13.39 45.13 21.62
N GLY A 909 12.11 45.37 21.91
CA GLY A 909 11.05 44.35 21.75
C GLY A 909 10.88 43.87 20.30
N GLY A 910 10.21 42.73 20.12
CA GLY A 910 10.03 42.08 18.81
C GLY A 910 9.42 42.99 17.74
N GLY A 911 8.45 43.85 18.10
CA GLY A 911 7.87 44.83 17.16
C GLY A 911 8.85 45.88 16.62
N GLN A 912 10.02 46.05 17.25
CA GLN A 912 11.09 46.93 16.77
C GLN A 912 12.13 46.17 15.95
N ILE A 913 12.49 44.95 16.37
CA ILE A 913 13.60 44.20 15.77
C ILE A 913 13.15 43.36 14.56
N ILE A 914 11.97 42.71 14.62
CA ILE A 914 11.49 41.81 13.56
C ILE A 914 11.36 42.56 12.22
N PRO A 915 10.69 43.74 12.14
CA PRO A 915 10.57 44.45 10.86
C PRO A 915 11.92 44.98 10.37
N THR A 916 12.81 45.39 11.28
CA THR A 916 14.14 45.88 10.91
C THR A 916 15.03 44.78 10.36
N ALA A 917 15.01 43.60 10.98
CA ALA A 917 15.72 42.43 10.47
C ALA A 917 15.19 42.07 9.07
N ARG A 918 13.87 42.00 8.89
CA ARG A 918 13.25 41.72 7.58
C ARG A 918 13.67 42.73 6.51
N ARG A 919 13.60 44.04 6.80
CA ARG A 919 14.06 45.08 5.87
C ARG A 919 15.55 44.94 5.54
N CYS A 920 16.39 44.66 6.54
CA CYS A 920 17.84 44.53 6.33
C CYS A 920 18.16 43.34 5.42
N LEU A 921 17.49 42.20 5.63
CA LEU A 921 17.65 41.00 4.80
C LEU A 921 17.23 41.26 3.34
N TYR A 922 16.12 41.96 3.09
CA TYR A 922 15.71 42.35 1.75
C TYR A 922 16.70 43.29 1.06
N ALA A 923 17.26 44.27 1.79
CA ALA A 923 18.32 45.13 1.27
C ALA A 923 19.57 44.31 0.89
N CYS A 924 19.95 43.33 1.73
CA CYS A 924 21.08 42.43 1.43
C CYS A 924 20.84 41.66 0.14
N MET A 925 19.64 41.16 -0.06
CA MET A 925 19.29 40.37 -1.24
C MET A 925 19.32 41.20 -2.53
N LEU A 926 18.74 42.40 -2.51
CA LEU A 926 18.75 43.30 -3.68
C LEU A 926 20.17 43.74 -4.08
N THR A 927 21.10 43.81 -3.12
CA THR A 927 22.49 44.22 -3.37
C THR A 927 23.42 43.06 -3.71
N ALA A 928 22.94 41.81 -3.67
CA ALA A 928 23.67 40.56 -3.86
C ALA A 928 23.37 39.88 -5.22
N SER A 929 22.97 40.65 -6.24
CA SER A 929 22.62 40.13 -7.58
C SER A 929 21.55 39.03 -7.51
N PRO A 930 20.29 39.36 -7.19
CA PRO A 930 19.25 38.36 -6.98
C PRO A 930 18.97 37.55 -8.26
N ARG A 931 18.61 36.27 -8.09
CA ARG A 931 18.31 35.32 -9.17
C ARG A 931 17.03 34.55 -8.88
N LEU A 932 16.34 34.14 -9.94
CA LEU A 932 15.19 33.23 -9.85
C LEU A 932 15.66 31.82 -10.16
N MET A 933 15.18 30.83 -9.41
CA MET A 933 15.44 29.41 -9.67
C MET A 933 14.15 28.73 -10.13
N GLU A 934 14.24 27.98 -11.21
CA GLU A 934 13.18 27.09 -11.70
C GLU A 934 13.41 25.65 -11.20
N PRO A 935 12.35 24.89 -10.89
CA PRO A 935 12.50 23.48 -10.59
C PRO A 935 12.70 22.68 -11.88
N VAL A 936 13.49 21.61 -11.79
CA VAL A 936 13.84 20.74 -12.91
C VAL A 936 13.50 19.29 -12.58
N TYR A 937 12.88 18.62 -13.55
CA TYR A 937 12.66 17.18 -13.51
C TYR A 937 13.84 16.43 -14.12
N LEU A 938 14.22 15.34 -13.47
CA LEU A 938 14.88 14.22 -14.13
C LEU A 938 13.80 13.44 -14.87
N VAL A 939 13.95 13.36 -16.19
CA VAL A 939 13.07 12.62 -17.08
C VAL A 939 13.77 11.35 -17.54
N GLU A 940 13.21 10.19 -17.22
CA GLU A 940 13.62 8.92 -17.80
C GLU A 940 12.58 8.49 -18.84
N ILE A 941 13.05 8.16 -20.05
CA ILE A 941 12.19 7.76 -21.15
C ILE A 941 12.65 6.42 -21.67
N GLN A 942 11.76 5.43 -21.63
CA GLN A 942 11.97 4.13 -22.25
C GLN A 942 11.31 4.10 -23.62
N CYS A 943 12.07 3.71 -24.64
CA CYS A 943 11.56 3.60 -26.00
C CYS A 943 12.38 2.60 -26.83
N PRO A 944 11.84 2.08 -27.95
CA PRO A 944 12.66 1.37 -28.92
C PRO A 944 13.55 2.35 -29.72
N GLU A 945 14.62 1.84 -30.33
CA GLU A 945 15.65 2.63 -31.05
C GLU A 945 15.07 3.61 -32.09
N ASN A 946 14.05 3.18 -32.84
CA ASN A 946 13.41 3.99 -33.89
C ASN A 946 12.69 5.24 -33.35
N ALA A 947 12.34 5.27 -32.05
CA ALA A 947 11.62 6.38 -31.42
C ALA A 947 12.55 7.42 -30.78
N VAL A 948 13.85 7.12 -30.63
CA VAL A 948 14.84 8.01 -29.97
C VAL A 948 14.91 9.38 -30.67
N GLY A 949 14.89 9.40 -32.01
CA GLY A 949 14.90 10.67 -32.77
C GLY A 949 13.71 11.58 -32.46
N GLY A 950 12.52 11.00 -32.23
CA GLY A 950 11.33 11.73 -31.82
C GLY A 950 11.46 12.36 -30.43
N ILE A 951 12.13 11.66 -29.50
CA ILE A 951 12.40 12.14 -28.14
C ILE A 951 13.27 13.39 -28.15
N TYR A 952 14.41 13.36 -28.86
CA TYR A 952 15.30 14.53 -28.99
C TYR A 952 14.56 15.74 -29.58
N GLY A 953 13.69 15.53 -30.57
CA GLY A 953 12.88 16.60 -31.16
C GLY A 953 11.89 17.24 -30.18
N VAL A 954 11.34 16.48 -29.24
CA VAL A 954 10.44 17.01 -28.20
C VAL A 954 11.24 17.70 -27.10
N LEU A 955 12.29 17.08 -26.59
CA LEU A 955 13.13 17.65 -25.52
C LEU A 955 13.77 18.96 -25.95
N ASN A 956 14.36 19.05 -27.14
CA ASN A 956 15.00 20.27 -27.63
C ASN A 956 14.02 21.45 -27.73
N ARG A 957 12.77 21.19 -28.15
CA ARG A 957 11.72 22.23 -28.20
C ARG A 957 11.33 22.75 -26.81
N ARG A 958 11.49 21.93 -25.78
CA ARG A 958 11.08 22.19 -24.39
C ARG A 958 12.26 22.48 -23.46
N ARG A 959 13.42 22.90 -24.01
CA ARG A 959 14.66 23.18 -23.26
C ARG A 959 15.18 22.00 -22.44
N GLY A 960 14.85 20.78 -22.85
CA GLY A 960 15.35 19.57 -22.22
C GLY A 960 16.81 19.30 -22.60
N HIS A 961 17.63 18.89 -21.63
CA HIS A 961 19.01 18.49 -21.85
C HIS A 961 19.16 16.98 -21.63
N VAL A 962 19.40 16.22 -22.71
CA VAL A 962 19.75 14.80 -22.63
C VAL A 962 21.21 14.67 -22.19
N PHE A 963 21.48 13.90 -21.13
CA PHE A 963 22.84 13.70 -20.62
C PHE A 963 23.26 12.22 -20.59
N GLU A 964 22.30 11.29 -20.69
CA GLU A 964 22.58 9.86 -20.74
C GLU A 964 21.66 9.20 -21.77
N GLU A 965 22.24 8.37 -22.62
CA GLU A 965 21.54 7.49 -23.55
C GLU A 965 22.18 6.11 -23.43
N SER A 966 21.40 5.11 -23.02
CA SER A 966 21.90 3.75 -22.83
C SER A 966 20.94 2.72 -23.41
N GLN A 967 21.49 1.68 -24.02
CA GLN A 967 20.71 0.54 -24.50
C GLN A 967 20.51 -0.46 -23.36
N VAL A 968 19.28 -0.93 -23.18
CA VAL A 968 18.96 -1.97 -22.19
C VAL A 968 19.44 -3.32 -22.74
N ALA A 969 20.52 -3.83 -22.15
CA ALA A 969 21.17 -5.05 -22.62
C ALA A 969 20.21 -6.25 -22.70
N GLY A 970 20.16 -6.92 -23.85
CA GLY A 970 19.25 -8.05 -24.10
C GLY A 970 17.88 -7.66 -24.65
N THR A 971 17.62 -6.36 -24.85
CA THR A 971 16.37 -5.86 -25.43
C THR A 971 16.65 -4.78 -26.50
N PRO A 972 15.71 -4.52 -27.43
CA PRO A 972 15.82 -3.42 -28.40
C PRO A 972 15.46 -2.04 -27.79
N MET A 973 15.32 -1.95 -26.46
CA MET A 973 14.90 -0.72 -25.77
C MET A 973 16.11 0.15 -25.40
N PHE A 974 15.90 1.45 -25.44
CA PHE A 974 16.79 2.50 -25.01
C PHE A 974 16.18 3.24 -23.82
N VAL A 975 17.06 3.67 -22.92
CA VAL A 975 16.75 4.57 -21.81
C VAL A 975 17.43 5.90 -22.10
N VAL A 976 16.63 6.95 -22.25
CA VAL A 976 17.11 8.33 -22.41
C VAL A 976 16.84 9.07 -21.11
N LYS A 977 17.89 9.61 -20.47
CA LYS A 977 17.74 10.49 -19.31
C LYS A 977 18.04 11.94 -19.67
N ALA A 978 17.16 12.82 -19.22
CA ALA A 978 17.24 14.24 -19.51
C ALA A 978 16.81 15.10 -18.32
N TYR A 979 17.32 16.33 -18.28
CA TYR A 979 16.80 17.38 -17.41
C TYR A 979 15.75 18.19 -18.16
N LEU A 980 14.56 18.37 -17.57
CA LEU A 980 13.45 19.12 -18.16
C LEU A 980 12.91 20.14 -17.14
N PRO A 981 12.90 21.44 -17.44
CA PRO A 981 12.26 22.43 -16.57
C PRO A 981 10.77 22.12 -16.39
N VAL A 982 10.27 22.18 -15.15
CA VAL A 982 8.88 21.78 -14.84
C VAL A 982 7.86 22.63 -15.60
N ASN A 983 8.14 23.92 -15.83
CA ASN A 983 7.23 24.77 -16.59
C ASN A 983 7.10 24.34 -18.06
N GLU A 984 8.12 23.67 -18.59
CA GLU A 984 8.13 23.12 -19.95
C GLU A 984 7.63 21.66 -19.98
N SER A 985 7.24 21.07 -18.84
CA SER A 985 6.73 19.70 -18.79
C SER A 985 5.23 19.59 -19.02
N PHE A 986 4.47 20.68 -18.96
CA PHE A 986 3.02 20.64 -19.16
C PHE A 986 2.67 20.17 -20.59
N GLY A 987 1.86 19.11 -20.68
CA GLY A 987 1.54 18.46 -21.95
C GLY A 987 2.69 17.68 -22.59
N PHE A 988 3.85 17.55 -21.90
CA PHE A 988 5.02 16.84 -22.42
C PHE A 988 4.73 15.38 -22.78
N THR A 989 3.98 14.67 -21.93
CA THR A 989 3.62 13.26 -22.17
C THR A 989 2.78 13.08 -23.44
N ALA A 990 1.83 13.99 -23.69
CA ALA A 990 0.98 13.94 -24.88
C ALA A 990 1.78 14.25 -26.15
N ASP A 991 2.62 15.28 -26.10
CA ASP A 991 3.52 15.64 -27.19
C ASP A 991 4.51 14.52 -27.50
N LEU A 992 5.11 13.93 -26.47
CA LEU A 992 6.05 12.82 -26.62
C LEU A 992 5.38 11.64 -27.32
N ARG A 993 4.21 11.20 -26.82
CA ARG A 993 3.46 10.11 -27.45
C ARG A 993 3.10 10.41 -28.90
N SER A 994 2.68 11.63 -29.22
CA SER A 994 2.37 12.01 -30.61
C SER A 994 3.59 11.91 -31.53
N ASN A 995 4.76 12.38 -31.06
CA ASN A 995 5.99 12.42 -31.86
C ASN A 995 6.73 11.06 -31.91
N THR A 996 6.43 10.13 -31.01
CA THR A 996 7.02 8.79 -30.98
C THR A 996 6.03 7.69 -31.39
N GLY A 997 4.87 8.04 -31.93
CA GLY A 997 3.83 7.06 -32.30
C GLY A 997 3.29 6.24 -31.12
N GLY A 998 3.34 6.79 -29.90
CA GLY A 998 2.92 6.14 -28.66
C GLY A 998 3.94 5.17 -28.07
N GLN A 999 5.15 5.05 -28.64
CA GLN A 999 6.16 4.06 -28.24
C GLN A 999 7.06 4.50 -27.08
N ALA A 1000 6.98 5.76 -26.64
CA ALA A 1000 7.80 6.30 -25.57
C ALA A 1000 6.95 6.71 -24.36
N PHE A 1001 7.43 6.35 -23.17
CA PHE A 1001 6.77 6.64 -21.90
C PHE A 1001 7.73 7.43 -21.02
N PRO A 1002 7.44 8.71 -20.73
CA PRO A 1002 8.29 9.51 -19.87
C PRO A 1002 7.88 9.34 -18.40
N GLN A 1003 8.88 9.37 -17.54
CA GLN A 1003 8.69 9.53 -16.11
C GLN A 1003 9.47 10.73 -15.62
N CYS A 1004 8.77 11.67 -14.97
CA CYS A 1004 9.36 12.88 -14.46
C CYS A 1004 9.45 12.81 -12.94
N VAL A 1005 10.64 13.02 -12.38
CA VAL A 1005 10.87 13.10 -10.94
C VAL A 1005 11.55 14.42 -10.63
N PHE A 1006 11.08 15.14 -9.60
CA PHE A 1006 11.79 16.33 -9.13
C PHE A 1006 13.23 15.99 -8.75
N ASP A 1007 14.18 16.66 -9.38
CA ASP A 1007 15.60 16.39 -9.19
C ASP A 1007 16.28 17.52 -8.41
N HIS A 1008 16.30 18.72 -8.98
CA HIS A 1008 16.96 19.87 -8.37
C HIS A 1008 16.32 21.22 -8.75
N TRP A 1009 16.82 22.28 -8.11
CA TRP A 1009 16.53 23.67 -8.47
C TRP A 1009 17.66 24.21 -9.32
N GLN A 1010 17.33 24.80 -10.46
CA GLN A 1010 18.30 25.40 -11.38
C GLN A 1010 18.08 26.90 -11.47
N ILE A 1011 19.17 27.69 -11.50
CA ILE A 1011 19.07 29.13 -11.76
C ILE A 1011 18.49 29.33 -13.17
N LEU A 1012 17.38 30.08 -13.25
CA LEU A 1012 16.78 30.47 -14.52
C LEU A 1012 17.73 31.46 -15.23
N PRO A 1013 18.19 31.16 -16.46
CA PRO A 1013 19.14 32.02 -17.15
C PRO A 1013 18.59 33.44 -17.38
N GLY A 1014 19.36 34.45 -16.95
CA GLY A 1014 19.04 35.88 -17.10
C GLY A 1014 18.97 36.61 -15.76
N ASP A 1015 18.90 37.94 -15.82
CA ASP A 1015 18.79 38.79 -14.63
C ASP A 1015 17.33 39.20 -14.39
N PRO A 1016 16.71 38.88 -13.24
CA PRO A 1016 15.34 39.29 -12.94
C PRO A 1016 15.14 40.81 -12.80
N LEU A 1017 16.21 41.61 -12.78
CA LEU A 1017 16.15 43.08 -12.77
C LEU A 1017 16.23 43.69 -14.18
N ASP A 1018 16.60 42.92 -15.21
CA ASP A 1018 16.61 43.36 -16.61
C ASP A 1018 15.24 43.17 -17.25
N GLY A 1019 14.59 44.28 -17.62
CA GLY A 1019 13.23 44.31 -18.19
C GLY A 1019 13.02 43.52 -19.48
N LYS A 1020 14.08 43.03 -20.13
CA LYS A 1020 14.00 42.18 -21.33
C LYS A 1020 14.20 40.69 -21.05
N SER A 1021 14.56 40.33 -19.83
CA SER A 1021 14.89 38.95 -19.47
C SER A 1021 13.64 38.11 -19.22
N ARG A 1022 13.75 36.79 -19.43
CA ARG A 1022 12.68 35.84 -19.08
C ARG A 1022 12.41 35.82 -17.56
N PRO A 1023 13.43 35.80 -16.67
CA PRO A 1023 13.20 35.94 -15.23
C PRO A 1023 12.39 37.17 -14.84
N TYR A 1024 12.65 38.33 -15.46
CA TYR A 1024 11.88 39.55 -15.19
C TYR A 1024 10.40 39.36 -15.52
N ASN A 1025 10.08 38.83 -16.70
CA ASN A 1025 8.68 38.58 -17.09
C ASN A 1025 7.97 37.65 -16.09
N VAL A 1026 8.63 36.56 -15.69
CA VAL A 1026 8.08 35.61 -14.71
C VAL A 1026 7.84 36.27 -13.34
N VAL A 1027 8.79 37.10 -12.87
CA VAL A 1027 8.64 37.86 -11.63
C VAL A 1027 7.45 38.81 -11.72
N MET A 1028 7.34 39.59 -12.79
CA MET A 1028 6.26 40.56 -12.96
C MET A 1028 4.89 39.88 -13.09
N GLU A 1029 4.77 38.79 -13.85
CA GLU A 1029 3.54 37.99 -13.94
C GLU A 1029 3.14 37.40 -12.58
N THR A 1030 4.11 36.89 -11.82
CA THR A 1030 3.87 36.35 -10.48
C THR A 1030 3.43 37.44 -9.51
N ARG A 1031 4.07 38.63 -9.54
CA ARG A 1031 3.68 39.78 -8.73
C ARG A 1031 2.27 40.24 -9.05
N LYS A 1032 1.93 40.35 -10.34
CA LYS A 1032 0.58 40.71 -10.79
C LYS A 1032 -0.47 39.71 -10.32
N ARG A 1033 -0.18 38.41 -10.41
CA ARG A 1033 -1.08 37.35 -9.91
C ARG A 1033 -1.30 37.44 -8.40
N LYS A 1034 -0.23 37.65 -7.62
CA LYS A 1034 -0.30 37.82 -6.17
C LYS A 1034 -0.89 39.16 -5.72
N GLY A 1035 -1.22 40.07 -6.64
CA GLY A 1035 -1.73 41.41 -6.31
C GLY A 1035 -0.67 42.34 -5.71
N LEU A 1036 0.62 42.03 -5.90
CA LEU A 1036 1.73 42.87 -5.46
C LEU A 1036 1.87 44.10 -6.37
N LYS A 1037 2.61 45.11 -5.89
CA LYS A 1037 2.91 46.31 -6.68
C LYS A 1037 3.54 45.93 -8.02
N ASP A 1038 3.00 46.46 -9.12
CA ASP A 1038 3.43 46.22 -10.52
C ASP A 1038 4.76 46.91 -10.89
N SER A 1039 5.67 46.98 -9.92
CA SER A 1039 7.05 47.41 -10.08
C SER A 1039 7.92 46.58 -9.15
N LEU A 1040 9.18 46.35 -9.53
CA LEU A 1040 10.15 45.77 -8.61
C LEU A 1040 10.37 46.71 -7.41
N PRO A 1041 10.68 46.17 -6.23
CA PRO A 1041 10.99 47.00 -5.07
C PRO A 1041 12.37 47.64 -5.18
N ASP A 1042 12.43 48.93 -4.92
CA ASP A 1042 13.69 49.69 -4.90
C ASP A 1042 14.46 49.46 -3.61
N LEU A 1043 15.79 49.47 -3.69
CA LEU A 1043 16.69 49.35 -2.54
C LEU A 1043 16.38 50.38 -1.45
N ASP A 1044 16.03 51.62 -1.84
CA ASP A 1044 15.72 52.73 -0.94
C ASP A 1044 14.52 52.47 -0.01
N GLN A 1045 13.67 51.47 -0.32
CA GLN A 1045 12.55 51.07 0.54
C GLN A 1045 13.05 50.34 1.80
N TYR A 1046 14.18 49.65 1.70
CA TYR A 1046 14.69 48.74 2.72
C TYR A 1046 16.01 49.20 3.36
N PHE A 1047 16.82 49.93 2.59
CA PHE A 1047 18.12 50.43 3.00
C PHE A 1047 18.00 51.82 3.66
N ASP A 1048 18.53 51.94 4.87
CA ASP A 1048 18.62 53.22 5.57
C ASP A 1048 20.07 53.74 5.56
N LYS A 1049 20.26 55.04 5.30
CA LYS A 1049 21.57 55.70 5.45
C LYS A 1049 21.84 56.05 6.92
N LEU A 1050 23.11 56.04 7.31
CA LEU A 1050 23.59 56.24 8.70
C LEU A 1050 23.06 57.50 9.37
#